data_AF-A0A955M3V2-F1
#
_entry.id   AF-A0A955M3V2-F1
#
_cell.length_a   1.000
_cell.length_b   1.000
_cell.length_c   1.000
_cell.angle_alpha   90.00
_cell.angle_beta   90.00
_cell.angle_gamma   90.00
#
_symmetry.space_group_name_H-M   'P 1'
#
loop_
_entity.id
_entity.type
_entity.pdbx_description
1 polymer ?
#
loop_
_entity_poly.entity_id
_entity_poly.type
_entity_poly.pdbx_seq_one_letter_code
_entity_poly.pdbx_strand_id
1 'polypeptide(L)'
;YDKSFIIENEQGVRAVFYGLGSDGTVGANKNTIKIIGENTDNFSQAYFVYDSKKAGSMTISHLRFGPKPIRASYLISKSNFVGCHQFQFVNKYDVLETIEQDGVFLLNSPYAKEDVWDHLPTKMQEHIISKNLKFYVIDGYTVARDTGMGGMINTIMQTCFFAISGILPKEEAIKAIKNAIKKAYGKKGEEIIQMNFNAVDKTLDNLHVVEYPKKVSSKHGFDRAVSAKAPAFVQNVTAQMIAKCGDDLPVSALPIDGTYPTATAQWEKRNIAQEIPEWDPEICIQCGKCVSVCPHSVIRTKIYDPQILDNAPEAFKSIPAKDRDFNGMNLTIQVSPEDCTGCALCVDVCPVKNKTVTKLKAINMKPKADLIDDDIKNWDYFLNIEDIDRTKVKQNSIRGMQFLQPLFEFSGACAGCGETPYIKLMSQLFGDRAIIANATGCSSIYGGNLPTTPWTVNKEGRGPAWSNSLFEDNAEFGLGMRLALDKQIEFAKELTKKLSAKIGEGLVQEILEAEQNDEADIFEQRKRIELLKGKITNDSSLEAKQLLTLADNLSKKGVWIVGGDGWAYDIGFGGLDHVLASGRDINVLVLDTEVYSNTGGQMSKSTSRAAVAKFAAGGKSMPKKDLARIAMTYGNIYVANVSIGAKDEHTVKAFIEAEKYKGPSLIIAYSHCIAHGINMTTALQNQKAAVLSGYWPLFRYNPDLADEGKNPFSLDSTQPKIPLKEYAYRENRFKMLTKSKPEEAKRLMDLAQEDVYRRFMAYQEMAQKEQSEGGNGKAETGE
;
A
#
# COMPACT_ATOMS: atom_id res chain seq x y z
N TYR A 1 -38.61 -7.37 5.49
CA TYR A 1 -37.85 -6.14 5.79
C TYR A 1 -38.38 -5.05 4.88
N ASP A 2 -38.90 -3.96 5.45
CA ASP A 2 -39.39 -2.82 4.69
C ASP A 2 -38.30 -1.74 4.63
N LYS A 3 -37.65 -1.57 3.47
CA LYS A 3 -36.60 -0.56 3.24
C LYS A 3 -37.12 0.89 3.37
N SER A 4 -38.44 1.09 3.34
CA SER A 4 -39.07 2.41 3.36
C SER A 4 -39.40 2.95 4.76
N PHE A 5 -39.31 2.10 5.78
CA PHE A 5 -39.60 2.44 7.17
C PHE A 5 -38.58 3.45 7.72
N ILE A 6 -39.08 4.58 8.23
CA ILE A 6 -38.27 5.62 8.86
C ILE A 6 -38.91 6.07 10.18
N ILE A 7 -38.08 6.37 11.18
CA ILE A 7 -38.51 6.93 12.47
C ILE A 7 -38.00 8.37 12.67
N GLU A 8 -37.28 8.91 11.70
CA GLU A 8 -36.75 10.26 11.74
C GLU A 8 -37.86 11.33 11.70
N ASN A 9 -37.63 12.44 12.41
CA ASN A 9 -38.53 13.59 12.37
C ASN A 9 -38.42 14.31 11.01
N GLU A 10 -39.56 14.60 10.38
CA GLU A 10 -39.65 15.34 9.11
C GLU A 10 -38.99 16.72 9.17
N GLN A 11 -39.07 17.41 10.32
CA GLN A 11 -38.53 18.77 10.52
C GLN A 11 -37.00 18.84 10.68
N GLY A 12 -36.28 17.71 10.58
CA GLY A 12 -34.83 17.65 10.76
C GLY A 12 -34.03 17.59 9.46
N VAL A 13 -32.75 17.98 9.52
CA VAL A 13 -31.80 17.79 8.42
C VAL A 13 -31.22 16.37 8.48
N ARG A 14 -31.30 15.66 7.35
CA ARG A 14 -30.74 14.32 7.11
C ARG A 14 -29.77 14.44 5.95
N ALA A 15 -28.48 14.52 6.26
CA ALA A 15 -27.43 14.80 5.29
C ALA A 15 -26.52 13.59 5.07
N VAL A 16 -26.26 13.26 3.80
CA VAL A 16 -25.32 12.21 3.39
C VAL A 16 -24.17 12.85 2.63
N PHE A 17 -22.93 12.52 3.00
CA PHE A 17 -21.74 13.04 2.33
C PHE A 17 -20.86 11.91 1.81
N TYR A 18 -20.57 11.95 0.52
CA TYR A 18 -19.64 11.05 -0.16
C TYR A 18 -18.30 11.77 -0.33
N GLY A 19 -17.25 11.27 0.33
CA GLY A 19 -15.89 11.82 0.27
C GLY A 19 -14.84 10.74 0.00
N LEU A 20 -13.61 11.14 -0.29
CA LEU A 20 -12.47 10.25 -0.46
C LEU A 20 -11.71 10.06 0.85
N GLY A 21 -11.26 8.85 1.15
CA GLY A 21 -10.39 8.57 2.29
C GLY A 21 -9.16 9.47 2.25
N SER A 22 -9.02 10.32 3.28
CA SER A 22 -7.99 11.38 3.46
C SER A 22 -8.26 12.75 2.80
N ASP A 23 -9.44 13.02 2.26
CA ASP A 23 -9.80 14.37 1.74
C ASP A 23 -10.27 15.36 2.83
N GLY A 24 -10.43 14.88 4.06
CA GLY A 24 -10.85 15.67 5.22
C GLY A 24 -12.37 15.76 5.43
N THR A 25 -13.21 15.15 4.58
CA THR A 25 -14.69 15.17 4.66
C THR A 25 -15.20 14.71 6.03
N VAL A 26 -14.75 13.54 6.49
CA VAL A 26 -15.13 12.98 7.80
C VAL A 26 -14.73 13.92 8.94
N GLY A 27 -13.54 14.54 8.85
CA GLY A 27 -13.05 15.48 9.85
C GLY A 27 -13.90 16.74 9.92
N ALA A 28 -14.24 17.30 8.76
CA ALA A 28 -15.15 18.43 8.64
C ALA A 28 -16.53 18.09 9.21
N ASN A 29 -17.09 16.94 8.88
CA ASN A 29 -18.38 16.49 9.39
C ASN A 29 -18.40 16.28 10.92
N LYS A 30 -17.32 15.72 11.49
CA LYS A 30 -17.14 15.67 12.97
C LYS A 30 -17.14 17.06 13.60
N ASN A 31 -16.56 18.05 12.92
CA ASN A 31 -16.56 19.43 13.38
C ASN A 31 -17.96 20.07 13.22
N THR A 32 -18.64 19.85 12.09
CA THR A 32 -20.01 20.31 11.81
C THR A 32 -20.98 19.90 12.93
N ILE A 33 -20.91 18.64 13.37
CA ILE A 33 -21.74 18.13 14.47
C ILE A 33 -21.47 18.87 15.78
N LYS A 34 -20.21 19.15 16.09
CA LYS A 34 -19.85 19.91 17.29
C LYS A 34 -20.35 21.34 17.20
N ILE A 35 -20.19 21.99 16.04
CA ILE A 35 -20.67 23.35 15.83
C ILE A 35 -22.17 23.42 16.04
N ILE A 36 -22.96 22.52 15.45
CA ILE A 36 -24.42 22.55 15.59
C ILE A 36 -24.85 22.15 17.00
N GLY A 37 -24.30 21.06 17.55
CA GLY A 37 -24.69 20.57 18.87
C GLY A 37 -24.24 21.45 20.04
N GLU A 38 -23.16 22.23 19.91
CA GLU A 38 -22.71 23.15 20.96
C GLU A 38 -23.36 24.55 20.86
N ASN A 39 -23.91 24.93 19.69
CA ASN A 39 -24.40 26.30 19.44
C ASN A 39 -25.89 26.39 19.09
N THR A 40 -26.64 25.27 19.13
CA THR A 40 -28.08 25.23 18.84
C THR A 40 -28.79 24.24 19.77
N ASP A 41 -30.12 24.34 19.87
CA ASP A 41 -30.95 23.38 20.61
C ASP A 41 -31.18 22.05 19.85
N ASN A 42 -30.58 21.90 18.67
CA ASN A 42 -30.73 20.67 17.88
C ASN A 42 -29.95 19.51 18.50
N PHE A 43 -30.64 18.37 18.63
CA PHE A 43 -29.97 17.09 18.77
C PHE A 43 -29.17 16.80 17.50
N SER A 44 -27.95 16.33 17.67
CA SER A 44 -27.03 16.03 16.57
C SER A 44 -26.57 14.59 16.66
N GLN A 45 -26.61 13.86 15.55
CA GLN A 45 -26.10 12.49 15.43
C GLN A 45 -25.23 12.39 14.18
N ALA A 46 -24.15 11.62 14.24
CA ALA A 46 -23.55 11.12 13.01
C ALA A 46 -22.99 9.73 13.12
N TYR A 47 -22.96 9.09 11.96
CA TYR A 47 -22.36 7.81 11.72
C TYR A 47 -21.49 7.88 10.47
N PHE A 48 -20.33 7.23 10.49
CA PHE A 48 -19.36 7.29 9.41
C PHE A 48 -19.08 5.87 8.92
N VAL A 49 -19.41 5.62 7.66
CA VAL A 49 -19.05 4.39 6.96
C VAL A 49 -17.69 4.62 6.31
N TYR A 50 -16.68 3.90 6.80
CA TYR A 50 -15.35 3.88 6.22
C TYR A 50 -15.21 2.66 5.32
N ASP A 51 -14.34 2.79 4.32
CA ASP A 51 -13.83 1.64 3.63
C ASP A 51 -12.72 0.99 4.44
N SER A 52 -12.43 -0.26 4.10
CA SER A 52 -11.34 -1.01 4.70
C SER A 52 -9.98 -0.61 4.10
N LYS A 53 -9.98 -0.09 2.86
CA LYS A 53 -8.82 0.52 2.23
C LYS A 53 -8.41 1.80 2.96
N LYS A 54 -7.12 1.90 3.29
CA LYS A 54 -6.59 2.99 4.12
C LYS A 54 -6.64 4.38 3.46
N ALA A 55 -6.56 4.44 2.13
CA ALA A 55 -6.64 5.69 1.38
C ALA A 55 -7.28 5.46 0.01
N GLY A 56 -7.89 6.52 -0.55
CA GLY A 56 -8.39 6.52 -1.92
C GLY A 56 -9.68 5.71 -2.14
N SER A 57 -10.42 5.44 -1.07
CA SER A 57 -11.70 4.74 -1.09
C SER A 57 -12.82 5.69 -0.66
N MET A 58 -14.05 5.36 -1.02
CA MET A 58 -15.20 6.19 -0.67
C MET A 58 -15.49 6.10 0.84
N THR A 59 -15.74 7.24 1.46
CA THR A 59 -16.27 7.38 2.81
C THR A 59 -17.67 7.97 2.72
N ILE A 60 -18.61 7.47 3.53
CA ILE A 60 -19.98 7.95 3.57
C ILE A 60 -20.28 8.46 4.98
N SER A 61 -20.61 9.73 5.11
CA SER A 61 -21.00 10.33 6.39
C SER A 61 -22.50 10.51 6.43
N HIS A 62 -23.16 9.97 7.45
CA HIS A 62 -24.59 10.13 7.70
C HIS A 62 -24.78 11.06 8.90
N LEU A 63 -25.32 12.25 8.67
CA LEU A 63 -25.51 13.28 9.67
C LEU A 63 -27.01 13.54 9.84
N ARG A 64 -27.47 13.61 11.09
CA ARG A 64 -28.85 13.95 11.44
C ARG A 64 -28.87 15.09 12.44
N PHE A 65 -29.75 16.05 12.23
CA PHE A 65 -29.97 17.21 13.10
C PHE A 65 -31.46 17.47 13.27
N GLY A 66 -31.91 17.80 14.48
CA GLY A 66 -33.28 18.27 14.66
C GLY A 66 -33.68 18.54 16.10
N PRO A 67 -34.88 19.09 16.32
CA PRO A 67 -35.33 19.57 17.63
C PRO A 67 -35.75 18.45 18.60
N LYS A 68 -35.82 17.20 18.13
CA LYS A 68 -36.22 16.03 18.93
C LYS A 68 -35.03 15.05 19.08
N PRO A 69 -34.96 14.29 20.18
CA PRO A 69 -33.95 13.26 20.35
C PRO A 69 -33.89 12.28 19.17
N ILE A 70 -32.68 12.05 18.63
CA ILE A 70 -32.47 11.17 17.47
C ILE A 70 -32.25 9.74 17.94
N ARG A 71 -33.19 8.84 17.63
CA ARG A 71 -33.13 7.40 17.98
C ARG A 71 -32.83 6.48 16.80
N ALA A 72 -32.59 7.03 15.61
CA ALA A 72 -32.32 6.27 14.38
C ALA A 72 -30.90 5.68 14.38
N SER A 73 -30.73 4.48 14.93
CA SER A 73 -29.46 3.74 14.96
C SER A 73 -29.24 2.90 13.69
N TYR A 74 -29.52 3.47 12.52
CA TYR A 74 -29.32 2.88 11.20
C TYR A 74 -28.85 3.94 10.20
N LEU A 75 -28.35 3.52 9.03
CA LEU A 75 -27.92 4.43 7.96
C LEU A 75 -29.08 5.26 7.42
N ILE A 76 -28.82 6.47 6.92
CA ILE A 76 -29.88 7.29 6.33
C ILE A 76 -30.36 6.63 5.02
N SER A 77 -31.64 6.29 4.95
CA SER A 77 -32.31 5.79 3.73
C SER A 77 -33.06 6.88 2.96
N LYS A 78 -33.41 8.00 3.63
CA LYS A 78 -34.04 9.19 3.05
C LYS A 78 -33.35 10.47 3.53
N SER A 79 -32.71 11.22 2.64
CA SER A 79 -31.94 12.42 2.94
C SER A 79 -32.51 13.66 2.24
N ASN A 80 -32.55 14.81 2.92
CA ASN A 80 -32.83 16.10 2.28
C ASN A 80 -31.57 16.82 1.77
N PHE A 81 -30.39 16.31 2.10
CA PHE A 81 -29.12 16.87 1.62
C PHE A 81 -28.16 15.76 1.22
N VAL A 82 -27.60 15.85 0.01
CA VAL A 82 -26.49 15.02 -0.44
C VAL A 82 -25.32 15.90 -0.87
N GLY A 83 -24.14 15.66 -0.29
CA GLY A 83 -22.87 16.26 -0.73
C GLY A 83 -21.97 15.21 -1.37
N CYS A 84 -21.57 15.41 -2.62
CA CYS A 84 -20.58 14.57 -3.30
C CYS A 84 -19.29 15.37 -3.51
N HIS A 85 -18.24 15.04 -2.75
CA HIS A 85 -17.01 15.82 -2.69
C HIS A 85 -15.98 15.40 -3.76
N GLN A 86 -16.32 14.40 -4.57
CA GLN A 86 -15.47 13.83 -5.61
C GLN A 86 -16.30 13.63 -6.87
N PHE A 87 -15.92 14.29 -7.97
CA PHE A 87 -16.68 14.23 -9.21
C PHE A 87 -16.83 12.79 -9.72
N GLN A 88 -15.75 12.01 -9.73
CA GLN A 88 -15.71 10.65 -10.25
C GLN A 88 -16.69 9.67 -9.59
N PHE A 89 -17.22 9.98 -8.40
CA PHE A 89 -18.21 9.11 -7.76
C PHE A 89 -19.57 9.17 -8.46
N VAL A 90 -19.95 10.28 -9.08
CA VAL A 90 -21.25 10.38 -9.79
C VAL A 90 -21.30 9.47 -11.00
N ASN A 91 -20.14 9.11 -11.56
CA ASN A 91 -20.04 8.18 -12.68
C ASN A 91 -20.01 6.72 -12.24
N LYS A 92 -19.63 6.44 -10.98
CA LYS A 92 -19.44 5.07 -10.48
C LYS A 92 -20.56 4.58 -9.56
N TYR A 93 -21.26 5.50 -8.88
CA TYR A 93 -22.21 5.18 -7.81
C TYR A 93 -23.48 6.01 -7.93
N ASP A 94 -24.60 5.42 -7.51
CA ASP A 94 -25.86 6.15 -7.32
C ASP A 94 -25.84 6.96 -6.02
N VAL A 95 -25.09 8.07 -6.02
CA VAL A 95 -24.97 8.94 -4.83
C VAL A 95 -26.28 9.65 -4.48
N LEU A 96 -27.29 9.63 -5.37
CA LEU A 96 -28.61 10.23 -5.15
C LEU A 96 -29.69 9.19 -4.82
N GLU A 97 -29.33 7.93 -4.57
CA GLU A 97 -30.30 6.89 -4.23
C GLU A 97 -31.16 7.31 -3.03
N THR A 98 -30.52 7.85 -1.99
CA THR A 98 -31.17 8.21 -0.71
C THR A 98 -31.86 9.57 -0.73
N ILE A 99 -31.65 10.43 -1.74
CA ILE A 99 -32.19 11.80 -1.71
C ILE A 99 -33.71 11.80 -1.91
N GLU A 100 -34.41 12.60 -1.12
CA GLU A 100 -35.86 12.80 -1.23
C GLU A 100 -36.24 13.93 -2.20
N GLN A 101 -37.53 14.06 -2.48
CA GLN A 101 -38.06 15.13 -3.32
C GLN A 101 -37.74 16.51 -2.73
N ASP A 102 -37.44 17.48 -3.60
CA ASP A 102 -37.03 18.85 -3.28
C ASP A 102 -35.73 18.97 -2.45
N GLY A 103 -34.97 17.87 -2.35
CA GLY A 103 -33.69 17.81 -1.66
C GLY A 103 -32.59 18.63 -2.33
N VAL A 104 -31.52 18.88 -1.57
CA VAL A 104 -30.35 19.65 -2.02
C VAL A 104 -29.22 18.70 -2.41
N PHE A 105 -28.69 18.89 -3.63
CA PHE A 105 -27.51 18.18 -4.10
C PHE A 105 -26.35 19.16 -4.29
N LEU A 106 -25.23 18.91 -3.59
CA LEU A 106 -23.99 19.66 -3.71
C LEU A 106 -22.92 18.77 -4.37
N LEU A 107 -22.35 19.21 -5.48
CA LEU A 107 -21.29 18.49 -6.18
C LEU A 107 -19.99 19.33 -6.25
N ASN A 108 -18.88 18.72 -5.81
CA ASN A 108 -17.55 19.21 -6.14
C ASN A 108 -17.18 18.72 -7.55
N SER A 109 -16.99 19.64 -8.49
CA SER A 109 -16.82 19.35 -9.91
C SER A 109 -15.71 20.21 -10.52
N PRO A 110 -14.88 19.66 -11.43
CA PRO A 110 -13.97 20.48 -12.23
C PRO A 110 -14.71 21.24 -13.35
N TYR A 111 -15.98 20.93 -13.60
CA TYR A 111 -16.81 21.55 -14.63
C TYR A 111 -17.64 22.71 -14.08
N ALA A 112 -17.79 23.76 -14.88
CA ALA A 112 -18.60 24.92 -14.56
C ALA A 112 -20.11 24.57 -14.50
N LYS A 113 -20.92 25.48 -13.94
CA LYS A 113 -22.37 25.29 -13.77
C LYS A 113 -23.11 25.14 -15.11
N GLU A 114 -22.56 25.69 -16.18
CA GLU A 114 -23.09 25.59 -17.53
C GLU A 114 -22.85 24.21 -18.16
N ASP A 115 -21.75 23.54 -17.81
CA ASP A 115 -21.27 22.33 -18.49
C ASP A 115 -21.48 21.05 -17.66
N VAL A 116 -21.57 21.17 -16.33
CA VAL A 116 -21.60 20.01 -15.41
C VAL A 116 -22.74 19.04 -15.71
N TRP A 117 -23.88 19.54 -16.21
CA TRP A 117 -25.05 18.73 -16.55
C TRP A 117 -24.74 17.65 -17.58
N ASP A 118 -23.96 17.99 -18.62
CA ASP A 118 -23.65 17.09 -19.73
C ASP A 118 -22.64 16.00 -19.36
N HIS A 119 -21.99 16.16 -18.20
CA HIS A 119 -21.05 15.18 -17.65
C HIS A 119 -21.70 14.20 -16.67
N LEU A 120 -22.99 14.34 -16.37
CA LEU A 120 -23.72 13.44 -15.46
C LEU A 120 -24.27 12.21 -16.21
N PRO A 121 -24.24 11.02 -15.59
CA PRO A 121 -24.89 9.84 -16.15
C PRO A 121 -26.42 9.97 -16.21
N THR A 122 -27.04 9.17 -17.08
CA THR A 122 -28.50 9.13 -17.30
C THR A 122 -29.27 9.02 -15.98
N LYS A 123 -28.92 8.07 -15.10
CA LYS A 123 -29.63 7.84 -13.82
C LYS A 123 -29.54 9.03 -12.87
N MET A 124 -28.41 9.75 -12.86
CA MET A 124 -28.22 10.93 -12.04
C MET A 124 -29.11 12.09 -12.51
N GLN A 125 -29.18 12.31 -13.83
CA GLN A 125 -30.09 13.30 -14.42
C GLN A 125 -31.56 12.95 -14.14
N GLU A 126 -31.94 11.67 -14.23
CA GLU A 126 -33.28 11.18 -13.88
C GLU A 126 -33.65 11.50 -12.44
N HIS A 127 -32.77 11.21 -11.47
CA HIS A 127 -32.99 11.56 -10.06
C HIS A 127 -33.16 13.06 -9.88
N ILE A 128 -32.29 13.87 -10.48
CA ILE A 128 -32.33 15.34 -10.36
C ILE A 128 -33.66 15.91 -10.87
N ILE A 129 -34.15 15.43 -12.01
CA ILE A 129 -35.40 15.89 -12.61
C ILE A 129 -36.61 15.38 -11.83
N SER A 130 -36.71 14.06 -11.64
CA SER A 130 -37.90 13.42 -11.05
C SER A 130 -38.14 13.83 -9.60
N LYS A 131 -37.06 14.10 -8.86
CA LYS A 131 -37.11 14.56 -7.46
C LYS A 131 -37.06 16.08 -7.33
N ASN A 132 -37.03 16.84 -8.44
CA ASN A 132 -36.98 18.31 -8.44
C ASN A 132 -35.86 18.88 -7.54
N LEU A 133 -34.64 18.36 -7.69
CA LEU A 133 -33.54 18.69 -6.78
C LEU A 133 -33.04 20.13 -6.95
N LYS A 134 -32.60 20.73 -5.84
CA LYS A 134 -31.83 21.98 -5.85
C LYS A 134 -30.36 21.62 -6.05
N PHE A 135 -29.87 21.80 -7.26
CA PHE A 135 -28.53 21.38 -7.65
C PHE A 135 -27.52 22.53 -7.55
N TYR A 136 -26.47 22.31 -6.76
CA TYR A 136 -25.35 23.22 -6.56
C TYR A 136 -24.03 22.58 -6.99
N VAL A 137 -23.13 23.40 -7.55
CA VAL A 137 -21.80 22.98 -7.97
C VAL A 137 -20.73 23.97 -7.50
N ILE A 138 -19.52 23.46 -7.26
CA ILE A 138 -18.32 24.24 -6.97
C ILE A 138 -17.07 23.47 -7.43
N ASP A 139 -16.06 24.16 -7.95
CA ASP A 139 -14.70 23.61 -8.07
C ASP A 139 -13.90 23.89 -6.79
N GLY A 140 -14.08 23.01 -5.80
CA GLY A 140 -13.43 23.14 -4.51
C GLY A 140 -11.90 23.02 -4.60
N TYR A 141 -11.37 22.32 -5.61
CA TYR A 141 -9.92 22.17 -5.76
C TYR A 141 -9.27 23.45 -6.29
N THR A 142 -9.89 24.12 -7.27
CA THR A 142 -9.43 25.43 -7.73
C THR A 142 -9.51 26.46 -6.61
N VAL A 143 -10.63 26.52 -5.88
CA VAL A 143 -10.77 27.42 -4.72
C VAL A 143 -9.71 27.13 -3.65
N ALA A 144 -9.40 25.87 -3.37
CA ALA A 144 -8.36 25.49 -2.42
C ALA A 144 -6.96 25.95 -2.86
N ARG A 145 -6.64 25.82 -4.16
CA ARG A 145 -5.37 26.30 -4.73
C ARG A 145 -5.26 27.82 -4.64
N ASP A 146 -6.30 28.53 -5.08
CA ASP A 146 -6.30 30.00 -5.17
C ASP A 146 -6.28 30.68 -3.80
N THR A 147 -6.75 29.98 -2.76
CA THR A 147 -6.72 30.45 -1.36
C THR A 147 -5.50 29.97 -0.57
N GLY A 148 -4.58 29.22 -1.21
CA GLY A 148 -3.37 28.71 -0.57
C GLY A 148 -3.58 27.51 0.36
N MET A 149 -4.75 26.87 0.33
CA MET A 149 -5.04 25.64 1.07
C MET A 149 -4.53 24.36 0.37
N GLY A 150 -3.91 24.50 -0.81
CA GLY A 150 -3.39 23.38 -1.60
C GLY A 150 -4.53 22.54 -2.15
N GLY A 151 -4.52 21.23 -1.89
CA GLY A 151 -5.58 20.30 -2.32
C GLY A 151 -6.66 20.01 -1.28
N MET A 152 -6.72 20.76 -0.17
CA MET A 152 -7.63 20.49 0.94
C MET A 152 -8.99 21.18 0.73
N ILE A 153 -10.03 20.40 0.39
CA ILE A 153 -11.38 20.91 0.10
C ILE A 153 -12.33 20.89 1.30
N ASN A 154 -11.91 20.35 2.44
CA ASN A 154 -12.77 20.10 3.60
C ASN A 154 -13.45 21.36 4.15
N THR A 155 -12.71 22.47 4.31
CA THR A 155 -13.28 23.76 4.79
C THR A 155 -14.25 24.35 3.77
N ILE A 156 -13.97 24.19 2.48
CA ILE A 156 -14.79 24.67 1.37
C ILE A 156 -16.13 23.93 1.37
N MET A 157 -16.09 22.60 1.31
CA MET A 157 -17.31 21.78 1.28
C MET A 157 -18.15 21.94 2.56
N GLN A 158 -17.49 22.11 3.72
CA GLN A 158 -18.19 22.43 4.97
C GLN A 158 -18.91 23.78 4.89
N THR A 159 -18.25 24.81 4.33
CA THR A 159 -18.84 26.14 4.15
C THR A 159 -20.06 26.07 3.23
N CYS A 160 -19.96 25.32 2.13
CA CYS A 160 -21.11 25.07 1.25
C CYS A 160 -22.26 24.43 2.04
N PHE A 161 -22.04 23.34 2.77
CA PHE A 161 -23.09 22.69 3.56
C PHE A 161 -23.84 23.66 4.47
N PHE A 162 -23.12 24.47 5.25
CA PHE A 162 -23.74 25.47 6.13
C PHE A 162 -24.52 26.55 5.37
N ALA A 163 -24.06 26.94 4.18
CA ALA A 163 -24.71 27.98 3.38
C ALA A 163 -26.03 27.52 2.73
N ILE A 164 -26.17 26.23 2.39
CA ILE A 164 -27.29 25.71 1.58
C ILE A 164 -28.10 24.56 2.21
N SER A 165 -27.73 24.07 3.40
CA SER A 165 -28.49 23.00 4.09
C SER A 165 -29.78 23.47 4.76
N GLY A 166 -29.92 24.78 5.03
CA GLY A 166 -31.07 25.34 5.74
C GLY A 166 -31.11 25.03 7.25
N ILE A 167 -30.04 24.47 7.83
CA ILE A 167 -29.98 24.16 9.26
C ILE A 167 -29.89 25.39 10.17
N LEU A 168 -29.26 26.44 9.66
CA LEU A 168 -29.07 27.72 10.32
C LEU A 168 -29.31 28.84 9.29
N PRO A 169 -29.77 30.03 9.72
CA PRO A 169 -29.74 31.21 8.89
C PRO A 169 -28.31 31.45 8.36
N LYS A 170 -28.19 31.86 7.08
CA LYS A 170 -26.90 31.99 6.38
C LYS A 170 -25.88 32.85 7.14
N GLU A 171 -26.30 33.98 7.70
CA GLU A 171 -25.41 34.88 8.45
C GLU A 171 -24.89 34.25 9.74
N GLU A 172 -25.77 33.55 10.47
CA GLU A 172 -25.41 32.83 11.71
C GLU A 172 -24.46 31.67 11.41
N ALA A 173 -24.71 30.94 10.33
CA ALA A 173 -23.86 29.86 9.83
C ALA A 173 -22.43 30.36 9.52
N ILE A 174 -22.30 31.45 8.76
CA ILE A 174 -20.99 32.04 8.41
C ILE A 174 -20.26 32.49 9.68
N LYS A 175 -20.96 33.14 10.61
CA LYS A 175 -20.40 33.59 11.89
C LYS A 175 -19.92 32.41 12.74
N ALA A 176 -20.71 31.33 12.82
CA ALA A 176 -20.36 30.12 13.55
C ALA A 176 -19.11 29.43 12.97
N ILE A 177 -19.01 29.32 11.64
CA ILE A 177 -17.82 28.79 10.97
C ILE A 177 -16.58 29.63 11.29
N LYS A 178 -16.65 30.96 11.10
CA LYS A 178 -15.51 31.85 11.37
C LYS A 178 -15.08 31.82 12.85
N ASN A 179 -16.03 31.70 13.78
CA ASN A 179 -15.74 31.52 15.20
C ASN A 179 -15.06 30.17 15.50
N ALA A 180 -15.53 29.09 14.89
CA ALA A 180 -14.93 27.77 15.03
C ALA A 180 -13.49 27.73 14.48
N ILE A 181 -13.24 28.39 13.34
CA ILE A 181 -11.89 28.56 12.77
C ILE A 181 -10.99 29.31 13.75
N LYS A 182 -11.44 30.44 14.34
CA LYS A 182 -10.66 31.16 15.36
C LYS A 182 -10.33 30.28 16.57
N LYS A 183 -11.30 29.51 17.08
CA LYS A 183 -11.09 28.60 18.22
C LYS A 183 -10.09 27.48 17.88
N ALA A 184 -10.18 26.90 16.68
CA ALA A 184 -9.34 25.79 16.25
C ALA A 184 -7.91 26.21 15.86
N TYR A 185 -7.76 27.37 15.22
CA TYR A 185 -6.50 27.83 14.63
C TYR A 185 -5.87 29.04 15.33
N GLY A 186 -6.48 29.56 16.41
CA GLY A 186 -5.96 30.67 17.21
C GLY A 186 -4.50 30.49 17.66
N LYS A 187 -4.08 29.25 17.93
CA LYS A 187 -2.71 28.92 18.34
C LYS A 187 -1.71 28.79 17.18
N LYS A 188 -2.18 28.85 15.93
CA LYS A 188 -1.35 28.68 14.71
C LYS A 188 -0.98 30.01 14.03
N GLY A 189 -1.45 31.15 14.54
CA GLY A 189 -1.12 32.49 14.05
C GLY A 189 -2.20 33.10 13.14
N GLU A 190 -2.23 34.44 13.07
CA GLU A 190 -3.28 35.22 12.39
C GLU A 190 -3.32 34.96 10.87
N GLU A 191 -2.17 34.72 10.24
CA GLU A 191 -2.07 34.43 8.80
C GLU A 191 -2.91 33.20 8.41
N ILE A 192 -2.81 32.11 9.18
CA ILE A 192 -3.59 30.89 8.92
C ILE A 192 -5.09 31.14 9.13
N ILE A 193 -5.46 31.97 10.11
CA ILE A 193 -6.86 32.34 10.35
C ILE A 193 -7.39 33.13 9.16
N GLN A 194 -6.65 34.13 8.68
CA GLN A 194 -7.04 34.96 7.55
C GLN A 194 -7.12 34.16 6.24
N MET A 195 -6.20 33.21 6.03
CA MET A 195 -6.29 32.27 4.90
C MET A 195 -7.59 31.46 4.94
N ASN A 196 -7.96 30.91 6.11
CA ASN A 196 -9.22 30.16 6.26
C ASN A 196 -10.45 31.06 6.11
N PHE A 197 -10.39 32.33 6.53
CA PHE A 197 -11.47 33.29 6.31
C PHE A 197 -11.64 33.63 4.84
N ASN A 198 -10.54 33.89 4.13
CA ASN A 198 -10.55 34.10 2.69
C ASN A 198 -11.12 32.87 1.96
N ALA A 199 -10.77 31.67 2.40
CA ALA A 199 -11.34 30.44 1.86
C ALA A 199 -12.87 30.36 2.03
N VAL A 200 -13.40 30.71 3.21
CA VAL A 200 -14.85 30.77 3.46
C VAL A 200 -15.52 31.75 2.50
N ASP A 201 -14.97 32.97 2.38
CA ASP A 201 -15.57 34.01 1.55
C ASP A 201 -15.51 33.63 0.06
N LYS A 202 -14.35 33.18 -0.44
CA LYS A 202 -14.19 32.69 -1.82
C LYS A 202 -15.05 31.47 -2.14
N THR A 203 -15.31 30.61 -1.16
CA THR A 203 -16.23 29.48 -1.34
C THR A 203 -17.64 29.97 -1.66
N LEU A 204 -18.12 30.98 -0.94
CA LEU A 204 -19.47 31.52 -1.16
C LEU A 204 -19.60 32.21 -2.52
N ASP A 205 -18.55 32.88 -2.99
CA ASP A 205 -18.50 33.52 -4.31
C ASP A 205 -18.54 32.49 -5.46
N ASN A 206 -17.98 31.30 -5.24
CA ASN A 206 -17.83 30.24 -6.26
C ASN A 206 -18.85 29.09 -6.08
N LEU A 207 -19.79 29.21 -5.16
CA LEU A 207 -20.89 28.26 -5.00
C LEU A 207 -22.03 28.65 -5.93
N HIS A 208 -22.31 27.82 -6.92
CA HIS A 208 -23.26 28.15 -7.98
C HIS A 208 -24.47 27.22 -7.99
N VAL A 209 -25.65 27.78 -8.27
CA VAL A 209 -26.84 27.01 -8.63
C VAL A 209 -26.71 26.56 -10.08
N VAL A 210 -27.05 25.31 -10.35
CA VAL A 210 -27.10 24.75 -11.70
C VAL A 210 -28.54 24.78 -12.19
N GLU A 211 -28.79 25.55 -13.24
CA GLU A 211 -30.03 25.49 -13.99
C GLU A 211 -29.94 24.32 -14.97
N TYR A 212 -30.81 23.31 -14.83
CA TYR A 212 -30.76 22.09 -15.63
C TYR A 212 -32.02 21.88 -16.48
N PRO A 213 -31.89 21.28 -17.68
CA PRO A 213 -33.03 20.89 -18.49
C PRO A 213 -33.98 19.93 -17.75
N LYS A 214 -35.29 20.08 -17.92
CA LYS A 214 -36.30 19.14 -17.38
C LYS A 214 -36.46 17.86 -18.22
N LYS A 215 -35.42 17.51 -18.98
CA LYS A 215 -35.33 16.29 -19.79
C LYS A 215 -33.94 15.71 -19.66
N VAL A 216 -33.86 14.39 -19.67
CA VAL A 216 -32.60 13.65 -19.68
C VAL A 216 -31.92 13.85 -21.03
N SER A 217 -30.67 14.29 -21.03
CA SER A 217 -29.82 14.46 -22.23
C SER A 217 -28.70 13.43 -22.31
N SER A 218 -28.28 12.86 -21.18
CA SER A 218 -27.17 11.93 -21.11
C SER A 218 -27.49 10.59 -21.76
N LYS A 219 -26.52 10.05 -22.50
CA LYS A 219 -26.58 8.77 -23.21
C LYS A 219 -25.73 7.67 -22.57
N HIS A 220 -25.06 7.98 -21.47
CA HIS A 220 -24.17 7.02 -20.79
C HIS A 220 -24.69 6.72 -19.38
N GLY A 221 -24.64 5.44 -19.00
CA GLY A 221 -24.94 4.98 -17.65
C GLY A 221 -23.75 5.11 -16.72
N PHE A 222 -23.81 4.47 -15.55
CA PHE A 222 -22.65 4.36 -14.68
C PHE A 222 -21.53 3.53 -15.32
N ASP A 223 -20.31 3.91 -15.00
CA ASP A 223 -19.12 3.14 -15.30
C ASP A 223 -19.23 1.75 -14.69
N ARG A 224 -18.70 0.75 -15.39
CA ARG A 224 -18.62 -0.60 -14.83
C ARG A 224 -17.62 -0.60 -13.67
N ALA A 225 -18.00 -1.22 -12.55
CA ALA A 225 -17.12 -1.36 -11.40
C ALA A 225 -15.84 -2.17 -11.72
N VAL A 226 -15.93 -3.08 -12.70
CA VAL A 226 -14.82 -3.88 -13.23
C VAL A 226 -14.97 -4.08 -14.74
N SER A 227 -13.87 -4.39 -15.43
CA SER A 227 -13.89 -4.69 -16.86
C SER A 227 -14.78 -5.88 -17.23
N ALA A 228 -15.38 -5.85 -18.43
CA ALA A 228 -16.10 -6.99 -19.02
C ALA A 228 -15.22 -8.23 -19.21
N LYS A 229 -13.89 -8.02 -19.29
CA LYS A 229 -12.89 -9.08 -19.47
C LYS A 229 -12.55 -9.78 -18.15
N ALA A 230 -13.05 -9.29 -17.01
CA ALA A 230 -12.74 -9.87 -15.71
C ALA A 230 -13.34 -11.28 -15.57
N PRO A 231 -12.78 -12.17 -14.72
CA PRO A 231 -13.36 -13.48 -14.45
C PRO A 231 -14.79 -13.41 -13.90
N ALA A 232 -15.58 -14.47 -14.10
CA ALA A 232 -17.00 -14.51 -13.69
C ALA A 232 -17.22 -14.18 -12.20
N PHE A 233 -16.37 -14.70 -11.31
CA PHE A 233 -16.44 -14.36 -9.88
C PHE A 233 -16.22 -12.86 -9.63
N VAL A 234 -15.28 -12.24 -10.37
CA VAL A 234 -15.00 -10.81 -10.24
C VAL A 234 -16.18 -9.97 -10.74
N GLN A 235 -16.81 -10.36 -11.84
CA GLN A 235 -17.98 -9.65 -12.38
C GLN A 235 -19.23 -9.81 -11.49
N ASN A 236 -19.48 -11.01 -10.97
CA ASN A 236 -20.74 -11.32 -10.30
C ASN A 236 -20.71 -11.05 -8.79
N VAL A 237 -19.53 -11.12 -8.16
CA VAL A 237 -19.37 -10.98 -6.70
C VAL A 237 -18.56 -9.73 -6.36
N THR A 238 -17.29 -9.66 -6.79
CA THR A 238 -16.39 -8.54 -6.48
C THR A 238 -16.96 -7.20 -6.97
N ALA A 239 -17.51 -7.15 -8.18
CA ALA A 239 -18.07 -5.92 -8.75
C ALA A 239 -19.26 -5.39 -7.92
N GLN A 240 -20.12 -6.28 -7.41
CA GLN A 240 -21.24 -5.89 -6.55
C GLN A 240 -20.75 -5.29 -5.23
N MET A 241 -19.73 -5.90 -4.61
CA MET A 241 -19.10 -5.37 -3.41
C MET A 241 -18.42 -4.01 -3.66
N ILE A 242 -17.71 -3.84 -4.79
CA ILE A 242 -17.10 -2.56 -5.20
C ILE A 242 -18.17 -1.49 -5.41
N ALA A 243 -19.29 -1.86 -6.05
CA ALA A 243 -20.44 -1.00 -6.33
C ALA A 243 -21.29 -0.66 -5.08
N LYS A 244 -20.88 -1.14 -3.89
CA LYS A 244 -21.61 -1.00 -2.61
C LYS A 244 -22.97 -1.71 -2.57
N CYS A 245 -23.16 -2.72 -3.42
CA CYS A 245 -24.31 -3.64 -3.42
C CYS A 245 -23.96 -5.00 -2.80
N GLY A 246 -22.94 -5.06 -1.93
CA GLY A 246 -22.46 -6.30 -1.32
C GLY A 246 -23.50 -6.98 -0.42
N ASP A 247 -24.33 -6.20 0.27
CA ASP A 247 -25.42 -6.70 1.13
C ASP A 247 -26.54 -7.41 0.34
N ASP A 248 -26.65 -7.19 -0.97
CA ASP A 248 -27.64 -7.85 -1.83
C ASP A 248 -27.15 -9.22 -2.35
N LEU A 249 -25.87 -9.58 -2.11
CA LEU A 249 -25.33 -10.88 -2.51
C LEU A 249 -25.91 -12.01 -1.64
N PRO A 250 -26.44 -13.09 -2.23
CA PRO A 250 -26.89 -14.24 -1.45
C PRO A 250 -25.70 -15.00 -0.85
N VAL A 251 -25.94 -15.73 0.25
CA VAL A 251 -24.92 -16.60 0.87
C VAL A 251 -24.30 -17.58 -0.14
N SER A 252 -25.09 -18.08 -1.09
CA SER A 252 -24.64 -19.00 -2.14
C SER A 252 -23.65 -18.39 -3.14
N ALA A 253 -23.46 -17.07 -3.15
CA ALA A 253 -22.46 -16.41 -3.99
C ALA A 253 -21.05 -16.46 -3.40
N LEU A 254 -20.92 -16.79 -2.11
CA LEU A 254 -19.65 -16.74 -1.38
C LEU A 254 -19.01 -18.13 -1.25
N PRO A 255 -17.67 -18.24 -1.29
CA PRO A 255 -16.97 -19.50 -1.01
C PRO A 255 -17.23 -19.99 0.41
N ILE A 256 -17.41 -21.31 0.59
CA ILE A 256 -17.78 -21.93 1.87
C ILE A 256 -16.71 -21.82 2.96
N ASP A 257 -15.45 -21.66 2.55
CA ASP A 257 -14.26 -21.62 3.40
C ASP A 257 -13.64 -20.21 3.46
N GLY A 258 -14.23 -19.24 2.75
CA GLY A 258 -13.68 -17.89 2.63
C GLY A 258 -12.47 -17.78 1.70
N THR A 259 -12.14 -18.78 0.90
CA THR A 259 -11.03 -18.72 -0.07
C THR A 259 -11.43 -17.90 -1.30
N TYR A 260 -10.84 -16.71 -1.47
CA TYR A 260 -11.09 -15.83 -2.60
C TYR A 260 -10.07 -16.01 -3.74
N PRO A 261 -10.46 -15.74 -5.00
CA PRO A 261 -9.52 -15.74 -6.12
C PRO A 261 -8.47 -14.64 -5.97
N THR A 262 -7.25 -14.95 -6.41
CA THR A 262 -6.15 -14.01 -6.55
C THR A 262 -6.29 -13.14 -7.81
N ALA A 263 -5.38 -12.19 -8.02
CA ALA A 263 -5.29 -11.34 -9.21
C ALA A 263 -6.57 -10.52 -9.46
N THR A 264 -7.21 -10.02 -8.39
CA THR A 264 -8.48 -9.29 -8.50
C THR A 264 -8.31 -7.77 -8.49
N ALA A 265 -7.24 -7.23 -7.89
CA ALA A 265 -7.00 -5.78 -7.87
C ALA A 265 -6.77 -5.17 -9.26
N GLN A 266 -6.22 -5.92 -10.22
CA GLN A 266 -5.99 -5.45 -11.60
C GLN A 266 -7.26 -4.99 -12.32
N TRP A 267 -8.43 -5.47 -11.88
CA TRP A 267 -9.73 -5.18 -12.48
C TRP A 267 -10.43 -3.95 -11.90
N GLU A 268 -9.92 -3.39 -10.81
CA GLU A 268 -10.62 -2.34 -10.05
C GLU A 268 -10.51 -0.95 -10.69
N LYS A 269 -9.34 -0.61 -11.27
CA LYS A 269 -9.07 0.67 -11.96
C LYS A 269 -9.67 1.89 -11.23
N ARG A 270 -9.18 2.09 -10.01
CA ARG A 270 -9.78 3.02 -9.02
C ARG A 270 -9.87 4.46 -9.54
N ASN A 271 -8.88 4.87 -10.33
CA ASN A 271 -8.77 6.13 -11.04
C ASN A 271 -8.80 7.37 -10.12
N ILE A 272 -8.00 7.34 -9.05
CA ILE A 272 -8.07 8.32 -7.94
C ILE A 272 -7.03 9.45 -7.99
N ALA A 273 -5.95 9.30 -8.75
CA ALA A 273 -4.92 10.33 -8.83
C ALA A 273 -5.40 11.54 -9.65
N GLN A 274 -5.02 12.75 -9.23
CA GLN A 274 -5.23 13.99 -10.01
C GLN A 274 -4.06 14.25 -10.96
N GLU A 275 -2.86 13.89 -10.53
CA GLU A 275 -1.64 13.95 -11.33
C GLU A 275 -1.00 12.55 -11.40
N ILE A 276 -0.42 12.22 -12.55
CA ILE A 276 0.32 10.97 -12.77
C ILE A 276 1.72 11.28 -13.31
N PRO A 277 2.69 10.37 -13.12
CA PRO A 277 4.05 10.58 -13.63
C PRO A 277 4.12 10.39 -15.14
N GLU A 278 4.68 11.35 -15.85
CA GLU A 278 5.03 11.27 -17.27
C GLU A 278 6.53 10.98 -17.42
N TRP A 279 6.88 9.98 -18.23
CA TRP A 279 8.26 9.62 -18.55
C TRP A 279 8.84 10.47 -19.68
N ASP A 280 10.07 10.97 -19.46
CA ASP A 280 10.92 11.65 -20.44
C ASP A 280 12.03 10.67 -20.91
N PRO A 281 11.91 10.12 -22.12
CA PRO A 281 12.87 9.16 -22.66
C PRO A 281 14.26 9.74 -22.92
N GLU A 282 14.37 11.02 -23.30
CA GLU A 282 15.62 11.61 -23.82
C GLU A 282 16.72 11.66 -22.76
N ILE A 283 16.35 12.01 -21.53
CA ILE A 283 17.30 12.16 -20.42
C ILE A 283 17.36 10.93 -19.51
N CYS A 284 16.48 9.94 -19.72
CA CYS A 284 16.41 8.76 -18.86
C CYS A 284 17.68 7.90 -18.93
N ILE A 285 18.21 7.53 -17.76
CA ILE A 285 19.40 6.68 -17.63
C ILE A 285 19.07 5.19 -17.40
N GLN A 286 17.79 4.81 -17.44
CA GLN A 286 17.32 3.41 -17.29
C GLN A 286 17.74 2.72 -15.98
N CYS A 287 17.78 3.49 -14.88
CA CYS A 287 18.27 2.99 -13.58
C CYS A 287 17.27 2.12 -12.79
N GLY A 288 15.99 2.06 -13.17
CA GLY A 288 14.98 1.26 -12.47
C GLY A 288 14.49 1.78 -11.12
N LYS A 289 15.07 2.87 -10.56
CA LYS A 289 14.70 3.37 -9.22
C LYS A 289 13.23 3.80 -9.10
N CYS A 290 12.66 4.40 -10.14
CA CYS A 290 11.24 4.79 -10.14
C CYS A 290 10.30 3.58 -10.04
N VAL A 291 10.68 2.46 -10.65
CA VAL A 291 9.97 1.17 -10.58
C VAL A 291 10.17 0.49 -9.23
N SER A 292 11.39 0.53 -8.68
CA SER A 292 11.70 -0.13 -7.41
C SER A 292 10.91 0.47 -6.24
N VAL A 293 10.79 1.80 -6.16
CA VAL A 293 10.15 2.48 -5.03
C VAL A 293 8.63 2.63 -5.17
N CYS A 294 8.05 2.27 -6.32
CA CYS A 294 6.62 2.43 -6.54
C CYS A 294 5.83 1.54 -5.57
N PRO A 295 5.01 2.11 -4.67
CA PRO A 295 4.29 1.34 -3.66
C PRO A 295 3.07 0.58 -4.19
N HIS A 296 2.70 0.78 -5.46
CA HIS A 296 1.48 0.20 -6.06
C HIS A 296 1.75 -0.55 -7.36
N SER A 297 3.02 -0.70 -7.77
CA SER A 297 3.41 -1.36 -9.04
C SER A 297 2.76 -0.75 -10.29
N VAL A 298 2.52 0.56 -10.26
CA VAL A 298 1.84 1.32 -11.34
C VAL A 298 2.80 1.84 -12.40
N ILE A 299 4.10 1.80 -12.15
CA ILE A 299 5.14 2.10 -13.13
C ILE A 299 5.98 0.86 -13.34
N ARG A 300 6.10 0.42 -14.59
CA ARG A 300 6.78 -0.82 -14.96
C ARG A 300 7.68 -0.59 -16.16
N THR A 301 8.66 -1.48 -16.31
CA THR A 301 9.57 -1.47 -17.44
C THR A 301 9.46 -2.78 -18.19
N LYS A 302 9.46 -2.73 -19.52
CA LYS A 302 9.71 -3.88 -20.38
C LYS A 302 10.84 -3.57 -21.34
N ILE A 303 11.52 -4.65 -21.74
CA ILE A 303 12.57 -4.64 -22.76
C ILE A 303 12.22 -5.68 -23.81
N TYR A 304 12.29 -5.32 -25.08
CA TYR A 304 11.72 -6.12 -26.17
C TYR A 304 12.39 -5.80 -27.51
N ASP A 305 12.14 -6.66 -28.51
CA ASP A 305 12.63 -6.46 -29.87
C ASP A 305 12.02 -5.21 -30.53
N PRO A 306 12.78 -4.36 -31.22
CA PRO A 306 12.25 -3.14 -31.84
C PRO A 306 11.06 -3.36 -32.78
N GLN A 307 10.92 -4.52 -33.42
CA GLN A 307 9.79 -4.86 -34.31
C GLN A 307 8.42 -4.76 -33.64
N ILE A 308 8.37 -4.90 -32.31
CA ILE A 308 7.14 -4.72 -31.54
C ILE A 308 6.55 -3.32 -31.82
N LEU A 309 7.40 -2.30 -31.96
CA LEU A 309 6.98 -0.90 -32.15
C LEU A 309 6.20 -0.63 -33.44
N ASP A 310 6.27 -1.52 -34.44
CA ASP A 310 5.54 -1.36 -35.71
C ASP A 310 4.02 -1.30 -35.49
N ASN A 311 3.53 -1.89 -34.40
CA ASN A 311 2.11 -1.92 -34.02
C ASN A 311 1.81 -1.13 -32.73
N ALA A 312 2.77 -0.34 -32.23
CA ALA A 312 2.57 0.42 -31.01
C ALA A 312 1.66 1.64 -31.25
N PRO A 313 0.88 2.08 -30.24
CA PRO A 313 0.16 3.36 -30.31
C PRO A 313 1.11 4.53 -30.59
N GLU A 314 0.60 5.58 -31.26
CA GLU A 314 1.41 6.76 -31.65
C GLU A 314 2.12 7.42 -30.46
N ALA A 315 1.45 7.49 -29.31
CA ALA A 315 1.98 8.07 -28.07
C ALA A 315 2.91 7.12 -27.28
N PHE A 316 3.17 5.90 -27.76
CA PHE A 316 3.95 4.90 -27.04
C PHE A 316 5.45 5.21 -27.09
N LYS A 317 5.95 5.79 -25.99
CA LYS A 317 7.35 6.20 -25.86
C LYS A 317 8.26 4.99 -25.69
N SER A 318 9.43 4.98 -26.33
CA SER A 318 10.46 3.95 -26.13
C SER A 318 11.87 4.52 -26.37
N ILE A 319 12.91 3.85 -25.85
CA ILE A 319 14.32 4.16 -26.12
C ILE A 319 15.16 2.91 -26.31
N PRO A 320 16.29 2.96 -27.05
CA PRO A 320 17.24 1.87 -27.11
C PRO A 320 17.75 1.47 -25.73
N ALA A 321 17.84 0.17 -25.46
CA ALA A 321 18.37 -0.36 -24.23
C ALA A 321 19.85 0.02 -24.08
N LYS A 322 20.20 0.58 -22.92
CA LYS A 322 21.58 0.97 -22.56
C LYS A 322 22.33 -0.18 -21.87
N ASP A 323 21.68 -1.31 -21.61
CA ASP A 323 22.34 -2.46 -21.00
C ASP A 323 23.00 -3.31 -22.09
N ARG A 324 24.24 -3.74 -21.85
CA ARG A 324 25.02 -4.48 -22.86
C ARG A 324 24.42 -5.86 -23.14
N ASP A 325 23.79 -6.47 -22.13
CA ASP A 325 23.16 -7.78 -22.27
C ASP A 325 21.92 -7.75 -23.18
N PHE A 326 21.37 -6.55 -23.43
CA PHE A 326 20.17 -6.34 -24.24
C PHE A 326 20.44 -5.41 -25.44
N ASN A 327 21.67 -5.45 -25.98
CA ASN A 327 22.04 -4.64 -27.14
C ASN A 327 21.12 -4.94 -28.34
N GLY A 328 20.67 -3.89 -29.02
CA GLY A 328 19.71 -3.99 -30.13
C GLY A 328 18.24 -4.07 -29.73
N MET A 329 17.92 -4.14 -28.42
CA MET A 329 16.54 -4.12 -27.93
C MET A 329 16.09 -2.69 -27.56
N ASN A 330 14.78 -2.47 -27.49
CA ASN A 330 14.17 -1.23 -26.99
C ASN A 330 13.54 -1.44 -25.60
N LEU A 331 13.46 -0.35 -24.85
CA LEU A 331 12.96 -0.29 -23.48
C LEU A 331 11.88 0.78 -23.37
N THR A 332 10.83 0.45 -22.64
CA THR A 332 9.74 1.37 -22.28
C THR A 332 9.50 1.35 -20.79
N ILE A 333 9.38 2.54 -20.20
CA ILE A 333 8.83 2.74 -18.85
C ILE A 333 7.40 3.23 -19.01
N GLN A 334 6.43 2.40 -18.66
CA GLN A 334 5.01 2.71 -18.80
C GLN A 334 4.33 2.86 -17.44
N VAL A 335 3.36 3.78 -17.38
CA VAL A 335 2.55 4.07 -16.20
C VAL A 335 1.12 3.59 -16.43
N SER A 336 0.53 2.98 -15.40
CA SER A 336 -0.90 2.68 -15.34
C SER A 336 -1.63 3.91 -14.78
N PRO A 337 -2.37 4.65 -15.62
CA PRO A 337 -2.94 5.93 -15.22
C PRO A 337 -4.06 5.76 -14.18
N GLU A 338 -4.85 4.69 -14.31
CA GLU A 338 -6.02 4.44 -13.47
C GLU A 338 -5.67 3.83 -12.10
N ASP A 339 -4.54 3.15 -11.99
CA ASP A 339 -4.11 2.54 -10.72
C ASP A 339 -3.15 3.46 -9.93
N CYS A 340 -2.59 4.48 -10.58
CA CYS A 340 -1.72 5.45 -9.93
C CYS A 340 -2.42 6.17 -8.78
N THR A 341 -1.68 6.37 -7.69
CA THR A 341 -2.15 7.09 -6.48
C THR A 341 -1.58 8.51 -6.37
N GLY A 342 -0.78 8.96 -7.35
CA GLY A 342 -0.24 10.31 -7.39
C GLY A 342 0.81 10.62 -6.30
N CYS A 343 1.44 9.60 -5.69
CA CYS A 343 2.32 9.81 -4.54
C CYS A 343 3.67 10.47 -4.86
N ALA A 344 4.05 10.61 -6.13
CA ALA A 344 5.29 11.24 -6.59
C ALA A 344 6.64 10.66 -6.11
N LEU A 345 6.65 9.52 -5.39
CA LEU A 345 7.92 8.88 -4.95
C LEU A 345 8.85 8.51 -6.12
N CYS A 346 8.28 8.10 -7.26
CA CYS A 346 9.02 7.80 -8.49
C CYS A 346 9.75 9.04 -9.06
N VAL A 347 9.14 10.23 -8.89
CA VAL A 347 9.74 11.51 -9.27
C VAL A 347 10.79 11.94 -8.24
N ASP A 348 10.50 11.80 -6.94
CA ASP A 348 11.46 12.16 -5.88
C ASP A 348 12.77 11.38 -6.01
N VAL A 349 12.68 10.06 -6.19
CA VAL A 349 13.86 9.18 -6.28
C VAL A 349 14.66 9.34 -7.57
N CYS A 350 14.05 9.92 -8.62
CA CYS A 350 14.72 10.05 -9.92
C CYS A 350 16.01 10.88 -9.77
N PRO A 351 17.19 10.29 -10.09
CA PRO A 351 18.48 10.96 -9.89
C PRO A 351 18.83 11.92 -11.02
N VAL A 352 18.14 11.83 -12.16
CA VAL A 352 18.39 12.66 -13.34
C VAL A 352 17.73 14.02 -13.16
N LYS A 353 18.47 15.08 -13.51
CA LYS A 353 17.93 16.43 -13.70
C LYS A 353 18.14 16.85 -15.14
N ASN A 354 17.14 17.48 -15.73
CA ASN A 354 17.26 18.09 -17.05
C ASN A 354 18.30 19.23 -16.99
N LYS A 355 19.20 19.30 -17.98
CA LYS A 355 20.31 20.26 -18.00
C LYS A 355 19.86 21.69 -18.28
N THR A 356 18.75 21.87 -18.97
CA THR A 356 18.21 23.18 -19.37
C THR A 356 17.22 23.69 -18.33
N VAL A 357 16.30 22.83 -17.87
CA VAL A 357 15.26 23.17 -16.88
C VAL A 357 15.45 22.29 -15.65
N THR A 358 16.25 22.76 -14.69
CA THR A 358 16.73 21.97 -13.54
C THR A 358 15.64 21.41 -12.60
N LYS A 359 14.41 21.94 -12.69
CA LYS A 359 13.23 21.41 -11.99
C LYS A 359 12.65 20.15 -12.63
N LEU A 360 12.91 19.91 -13.91
CA LEU A 360 12.46 18.72 -14.63
C LEU A 360 13.45 17.57 -14.45
N LYS A 361 12.91 16.37 -14.32
CA LYS A 361 13.63 15.10 -14.21
C LYS A 361 13.25 14.17 -15.36
N ALA A 362 13.83 12.97 -15.42
CA ALA A 362 13.44 11.95 -16.41
C ALA A 362 12.01 11.42 -16.21
N ILE A 363 11.35 11.78 -15.11
CA ILE A 363 9.94 11.47 -14.85
C ILE A 363 9.36 12.59 -13.99
N ASN A 364 8.17 13.10 -14.34
CA ASN A 364 7.59 14.29 -13.70
C ASN A 364 6.09 14.13 -13.49
N MET A 365 5.53 14.73 -12.44
CA MET A 365 4.08 14.75 -12.26
C MET A 365 3.43 15.69 -13.29
N LYS A 366 2.32 15.26 -13.86
CA LYS A 366 1.50 15.99 -14.83
C LYS A 366 0.02 15.82 -14.53
N PRO A 367 -0.84 16.79 -14.87
CA PRO A 367 -2.29 16.61 -14.80
C PRO A 367 -2.71 15.35 -15.54
N LYS A 368 -3.45 14.46 -14.86
CA LYS A 368 -3.89 13.19 -15.45
C LYS A 368 -4.80 13.40 -16.66
N ALA A 369 -5.62 14.46 -16.65
CA ALA A 369 -6.54 14.79 -17.73
C ALA A 369 -5.82 14.97 -19.09
N ASP A 370 -4.57 15.41 -19.08
CA ASP A 370 -3.79 15.65 -20.30
C ASP A 370 -3.21 14.34 -20.89
N LEU A 371 -3.22 13.24 -20.13
CA LEU A 371 -2.48 12.02 -20.45
C LEU A 371 -3.34 10.75 -20.51
N ILE A 372 -4.47 10.73 -19.79
CA ILE A 372 -5.21 9.50 -19.47
C ILE A 372 -5.63 8.69 -20.70
N ASP A 373 -6.13 9.33 -21.75
CA ASP A 373 -6.66 8.62 -22.93
C ASP A 373 -5.57 7.86 -23.69
N ASP A 374 -4.38 8.44 -23.80
CA ASP A 374 -3.24 7.81 -24.46
C ASP A 374 -2.57 6.80 -23.53
N ASP A 375 -2.41 7.14 -22.24
CA ASP A 375 -1.78 6.25 -21.28
C ASP A 375 -2.59 4.97 -21.01
N ILE A 376 -3.93 5.00 -21.14
CA ILE A 376 -4.75 3.77 -21.09
C ILE A 376 -4.39 2.85 -22.27
N LYS A 377 -4.36 3.39 -23.50
CA LYS A 377 -4.02 2.61 -24.71
C LYS A 377 -2.58 2.08 -24.64
N ASN A 378 -1.65 2.92 -24.19
CA ASN A 378 -0.25 2.57 -24.01
C ASN A 378 -0.07 1.50 -22.94
N TRP A 379 -0.80 1.58 -21.83
CA TRP A 379 -0.78 0.58 -20.77
C TRP A 379 -1.31 -0.77 -21.24
N ASP A 380 -2.46 -0.78 -21.94
CA ASP A 380 -3.04 -2.00 -22.51
C ASP A 380 -2.10 -2.67 -23.52
N TYR A 381 -1.49 -1.87 -24.39
CA TYR A 381 -0.46 -2.36 -25.32
C TYR A 381 0.76 -2.90 -24.59
N PHE A 382 1.28 -2.17 -23.59
CA PHE A 382 2.40 -2.57 -22.76
C PHE A 382 2.18 -3.93 -22.06
N LEU A 383 0.97 -4.19 -21.56
CA LEU A 383 0.65 -5.46 -20.91
C LEU A 383 0.73 -6.65 -21.87
N ASN A 384 0.46 -6.45 -23.17
CA ASN A 384 0.52 -7.52 -24.18
C ASN A 384 1.94 -7.86 -24.64
N ILE A 385 2.92 -6.98 -24.43
CA ILE A 385 4.34 -7.28 -24.72
C ILE A 385 4.80 -8.46 -23.85
N GLU A 386 5.64 -9.35 -24.37
CA GLU A 386 6.19 -10.42 -23.55
C GLU A 386 7.16 -9.91 -22.48
N ASP A 387 7.08 -10.50 -21.28
CA ASP A 387 8.07 -10.25 -20.25
C ASP A 387 9.38 -10.93 -20.63
N ILE A 388 10.50 -10.30 -20.31
CA ILE A 388 11.82 -10.89 -20.58
C ILE A 388 11.98 -12.18 -19.77
N ASP A 389 12.63 -13.17 -20.36
CA ASP A 389 13.01 -14.41 -19.68
C ASP A 389 13.75 -14.10 -18.37
N ARG A 390 13.16 -14.55 -17.26
CA ARG A 390 13.66 -14.29 -15.89
C ARG A 390 15.09 -14.79 -15.69
N THR A 391 15.49 -15.86 -16.39
CA THR A 391 16.85 -16.43 -16.31
C THR A 391 17.92 -15.51 -16.91
N LYS A 392 17.53 -14.55 -17.75
CA LYS A 392 18.42 -13.54 -18.35
C LYS A 392 18.56 -12.28 -17.51
N VAL A 393 17.82 -12.15 -16.42
CA VAL A 393 17.80 -10.94 -15.58
C VAL A 393 18.82 -11.02 -14.45
N LYS A 394 19.67 -10.00 -14.33
CA LYS A 394 20.60 -9.84 -13.19
C LYS A 394 19.87 -9.40 -11.92
N GLN A 395 19.41 -10.37 -11.13
CA GLN A 395 18.55 -10.14 -9.96
C GLN A 395 19.24 -9.41 -8.79
N ASN A 396 20.58 -9.35 -8.76
CA ASN A 396 21.36 -8.72 -7.71
C ASN A 396 21.55 -7.20 -7.88
N SER A 397 20.78 -6.57 -8.77
CA SER A 397 20.87 -5.13 -9.05
C SER A 397 19.50 -4.47 -9.19
N ILE A 398 19.35 -3.22 -8.76
CA ILE A 398 18.11 -2.47 -8.96
C ILE A 398 17.77 -2.30 -10.44
N ARG A 399 18.80 -2.22 -11.29
CA ARG A 399 18.62 -2.16 -12.74
C ARG A 399 17.99 -3.45 -13.28
N GLY A 400 18.42 -4.62 -12.83
CA GLY A 400 17.81 -5.88 -13.26
C GLY A 400 16.40 -6.05 -12.69
N MET A 401 16.20 -5.67 -11.42
CA MET A 401 14.90 -5.81 -10.73
C MET A 401 13.74 -5.09 -11.40
N GLN A 402 13.99 -4.05 -12.22
CA GLN A 402 12.93 -3.35 -12.94
C GLN A 402 12.27 -4.19 -14.04
N PHE A 403 12.93 -5.26 -14.50
CA PHE A 403 12.45 -6.13 -15.57
C PHE A 403 11.65 -7.34 -15.08
N LEU A 404 11.67 -7.64 -13.77
CA LEU A 404 10.88 -8.72 -13.21
C LEU A 404 9.44 -8.26 -12.97
N GLN A 405 8.47 -9.06 -13.40
CA GLN A 405 7.06 -8.80 -13.15
C GLN A 405 6.78 -8.74 -11.64
N PRO A 406 6.14 -7.66 -11.13
CA PRO A 406 5.67 -7.63 -9.76
C PRO A 406 4.43 -8.53 -9.59
N LEU A 407 4.45 -9.40 -8.57
CA LEU A 407 3.31 -10.27 -8.22
C LEU A 407 2.52 -9.74 -7.02
N PHE A 408 2.73 -8.47 -6.70
CA PHE A 408 1.97 -7.66 -5.76
C PHE A 408 1.71 -6.29 -6.40
N GLU A 409 0.46 -5.99 -6.74
CA GLU A 409 0.09 -4.82 -7.54
C GLU A 409 -1.21 -4.16 -7.07
N PHE A 410 -1.29 -2.83 -7.21
CA PHE A 410 -2.54 -2.07 -7.05
C PHE A 410 -3.22 -2.18 -5.67
N SER A 411 -2.43 -2.43 -4.61
CA SER A 411 -2.94 -2.61 -3.25
C SER A 411 -3.74 -1.41 -2.70
N GLY A 412 -4.58 -1.67 -1.70
CA GLY A 412 -5.34 -0.65 -0.96
C GLY A 412 -4.51 0.20 0.01
N ALA A 413 -3.16 0.16 -0.08
CA ALA A 413 -2.27 0.90 0.79
C ALA A 413 -2.31 2.41 0.51
N CYS A 414 -1.85 3.21 1.49
CA CYS A 414 -1.75 4.66 1.37
C CYS A 414 -0.90 5.10 0.17
N ALA A 415 -1.20 6.26 -0.42
CA ALA A 415 -0.32 6.90 -1.40
C ALA A 415 1.06 7.13 -0.77
N GLY A 416 2.10 6.56 -1.37
CA GLY A 416 3.47 6.63 -0.84
C GLY A 416 3.74 5.66 0.32
N CYS A 417 3.00 4.55 0.48
CA CYS A 417 3.24 3.60 1.57
C CYS A 417 4.69 3.10 1.63
N GLY A 418 5.32 3.12 2.81
CA GLY A 418 6.68 2.63 3.01
C GLY A 418 6.82 1.12 3.22
N GLU A 419 5.72 0.37 3.27
CA GLU A 419 5.72 -1.10 3.45
C GLU A 419 5.75 -1.85 2.11
N THR A 420 4.89 -1.46 1.17
CA THR A 420 4.63 -2.22 -0.06
C THR A 420 5.79 -2.31 -1.05
N PRO A 421 6.77 -1.38 -1.14
CA PRO A 421 7.95 -1.57 -1.98
C PRO A 421 8.76 -2.83 -1.60
N TYR A 422 8.81 -3.19 -0.31
CA TYR A 422 9.51 -4.40 0.14
C TYR A 422 8.74 -5.67 -0.20
N ILE A 423 7.41 -5.66 -0.06
CA ILE A 423 6.56 -6.79 -0.47
C ILE A 423 6.62 -6.98 -2.00
N LYS A 424 6.59 -5.89 -2.77
CA LYS A 424 6.77 -5.92 -4.22
C LYS A 424 8.11 -6.54 -4.58
N LEU A 425 9.21 -6.11 -3.93
CA LEU A 425 10.53 -6.69 -4.14
C LEU A 425 10.55 -8.21 -3.89
N MET A 426 10.02 -8.66 -2.75
CA MET A 426 9.87 -10.09 -2.43
C MET A 426 9.09 -10.84 -3.52
N SER A 427 7.97 -10.26 -3.98
CA SER A 427 7.12 -10.87 -4.99
C SER A 427 7.80 -10.95 -6.37
N GLN A 428 8.64 -9.96 -6.72
CA GLN A 428 9.38 -9.96 -7.98
C GLN A 428 10.47 -11.04 -7.98
N LEU A 429 11.18 -11.18 -6.85
CA LEU A 429 12.26 -12.15 -6.70
C LEU A 429 11.75 -13.58 -6.58
N PHE A 430 10.71 -13.81 -5.76
CA PHE A 430 10.36 -15.16 -5.28
C PHE A 430 8.87 -15.50 -5.43
N GLY A 431 8.06 -14.59 -5.95
CA GLY A 431 6.61 -14.68 -5.84
C GLY A 431 5.98 -15.87 -6.58
N ASP A 432 6.63 -16.39 -7.62
CA ASP A 432 6.18 -17.57 -8.37
C ASP A 432 6.35 -18.89 -7.58
N ARG A 433 6.97 -18.82 -6.40
CA ARG A 433 7.22 -19.94 -5.47
C ARG A 433 7.09 -19.56 -3.99
N ALA A 434 6.44 -18.43 -3.69
CA ALA A 434 6.27 -17.94 -2.32
C ALA A 434 4.97 -18.46 -1.69
N ILE A 435 5.08 -18.88 -0.43
CA ILE A 435 3.93 -19.17 0.45
C ILE A 435 4.01 -18.18 1.60
N ILE A 436 2.97 -17.38 1.81
CA ILE A 436 2.99 -16.23 2.70
C ILE A 436 2.02 -16.44 3.87
N ALA A 437 2.59 -16.49 5.08
CA ALA A 437 1.88 -16.29 6.34
C ALA A 437 1.97 -14.81 6.72
N ASN A 438 0.84 -14.11 6.71
CA ASN A 438 0.80 -12.68 6.98
C ASN A 438 0.11 -12.38 8.31
N ALA A 439 0.77 -11.66 9.21
CA ALA A 439 0.19 -11.23 10.49
C ALA A 439 -0.91 -10.20 10.26
N THR A 440 -1.90 -10.16 11.14
CA THR A 440 -2.92 -9.10 11.09
C THR A 440 -2.28 -7.73 11.33
N GLY A 441 -2.54 -6.77 10.44
CA GLY A 441 -1.93 -5.45 10.48
C GLY A 441 -2.11 -4.70 9.16
N CYS A 442 -1.34 -3.64 8.91
CA CYS A 442 -1.40 -2.93 7.62
C CYS A 442 -1.27 -3.91 6.44
N SER A 443 -0.31 -4.81 6.53
CA SER A 443 0.03 -5.78 5.49
C SER A 443 -1.10 -6.74 5.16
N SER A 444 -1.89 -7.18 6.14
CA SER A 444 -3.10 -7.98 5.85
C SER A 444 -4.24 -7.12 5.30
N ILE A 445 -4.39 -5.88 5.77
CA ILE A 445 -5.45 -4.99 5.30
C ILE A 445 -5.26 -4.60 3.83
N TYR A 446 -4.08 -4.13 3.42
CA TYR A 446 -3.88 -3.83 2.00
C TYR A 446 -3.59 -5.08 1.16
N GLY A 447 -3.21 -6.21 1.79
CA GLY A 447 -2.79 -7.45 1.14
C GLY A 447 -3.91 -8.46 0.90
N GLY A 448 -5.02 -8.39 1.64
CA GLY A 448 -6.08 -9.40 1.51
C GLY A 448 -7.45 -8.94 2.00
N ASN A 449 -7.69 -7.64 2.16
CA ASN A 449 -9.01 -7.16 2.53
C ASN A 449 -9.92 -7.02 1.32
N LEU A 450 -11.02 -7.76 1.37
CA LEU A 450 -12.00 -7.89 0.29
C LEU A 450 -12.64 -6.53 -0.04
N PRO A 451 -13.02 -6.29 -1.31
CA PRO A 451 -13.35 -7.31 -2.32
C PRO A 451 -12.24 -7.65 -3.32
N THR A 452 -11.07 -7.01 -3.22
CA THR A 452 -9.94 -7.21 -4.13
C THR A 452 -8.65 -7.52 -3.36
N THR A 453 -7.77 -8.35 -3.94
CA THR A 453 -6.44 -8.63 -3.43
C THR A 453 -5.36 -8.22 -4.44
N PRO A 454 -4.24 -7.63 -3.99
CA PRO A 454 -3.11 -7.24 -4.83
C PRO A 454 -2.18 -8.40 -5.23
N TRP A 455 -2.31 -9.57 -4.60
CA TRP A 455 -1.53 -10.73 -5.02
C TRP A 455 -2.00 -11.14 -6.42
N THR A 456 -1.06 -11.43 -7.31
CA THR A 456 -1.36 -11.80 -8.70
C THR A 456 -0.48 -12.98 -9.13
N VAL A 457 -0.69 -13.44 -10.36
CA VAL A 457 0.04 -14.55 -10.96
C VAL A 457 0.79 -14.10 -12.20
N ASN A 458 1.85 -14.82 -12.52
CA ASN A 458 2.57 -14.67 -13.79
C ASN A 458 1.81 -15.36 -14.93
N LYS A 459 2.38 -15.35 -16.14
CA LYS A 459 1.76 -15.97 -17.33
C LYS A 459 1.58 -17.48 -17.22
N GLU A 460 2.41 -18.16 -16.42
CA GLU A 460 2.25 -19.59 -16.12
C GLU A 460 1.21 -19.89 -15.02
N GLY A 461 0.51 -18.88 -14.52
CA GLY A 461 -0.49 -19.02 -13.45
C GLY A 461 0.13 -19.21 -12.06
N ARG A 462 1.43 -18.96 -11.90
CA ARG A 462 2.16 -19.09 -10.63
C ARG A 462 2.24 -17.74 -9.93
N GLY A 463 1.98 -17.73 -8.63
CA GLY A 463 2.07 -16.54 -7.80
C GLY A 463 2.00 -16.87 -6.32
N PRO A 464 2.10 -15.86 -5.45
CA PRO A 464 2.16 -16.11 -4.02
C PRO A 464 0.86 -16.73 -3.51
N ALA A 465 0.98 -17.85 -2.78
CA ALA A 465 -0.10 -18.36 -1.96
C ALA A 465 -0.12 -17.55 -0.66
N TRP A 466 -1.21 -16.83 -0.37
CA TRP A 466 -1.27 -15.90 0.75
C TRP A 466 -2.37 -16.28 1.74
N SER A 467 -2.08 -16.18 3.03
CA SER A 467 -3.07 -16.33 4.08
C SER A 467 -2.75 -15.47 5.30
N ASN A 468 -3.79 -15.00 5.99
CA ASN A 468 -3.71 -14.36 7.29
C ASN A 468 -4.48 -15.23 8.29
N SER A 469 -3.76 -15.77 9.29
CA SER A 469 -4.37 -16.42 10.46
C SER A 469 -4.81 -15.33 11.45
N LEU A 470 -4.02 -15.06 12.49
CA LEU A 470 -4.31 -14.05 13.50
C LEU A 470 -3.20 -13.00 13.60
N PHE A 471 -3.29 -12.15 14.63
CA PHE A 471 -2.28 -11.14 14.89
C PHE A 471 -1.08 -11.73 15.65
N GLU A 472 -1.36 -12.63 16.58
CA GLU A 472 -0.44 -13.17 17.57
C GLU A 472 0.33 -14.41 17.10
N ASP A 473 -0.22 -15.20 16.17
CA ASP A 473 0.25 -16.56 15.84
C ASP A 473 1.01 -16.66 14.51
N ASN A 474 1.32 -15.53 13.87
CA ASN A 474 1.75 -15.56 12.48
C ASN A 474 3.09 -16.29 12.26
N ALA A 475 3.99 -16.27 13.25
CA ALA A 475 5.26 -16.99 13.13
C ALA A 475 5.00 -18.50 13.12
N GLU A 476 4.19 -18.95 14.07
CA GLU A 476 3.79 -20.34 14.28
C GLU A 476 2.96 -20.86 13.09
N PHE A 477 2.12 -20.00 12.52
CA PHE A 477 1.36 -20.27 11.33
C PHE A 477 2.28 -20.53 10.13
N GLY A 478 3.28 -19.67 9.92
CA GLY A 478 4.31 -19.88 8.90
C GLY A 478 5.16 -21.14 9.15
N LEU A 479 5.50 -21.43 10.42
CA LEU A 479 6.17 -22.68 10.78
C LEU A 479 5.31 -23.89 10.42
N GLY A 480 4.01 -23.85 10.68
CA GLY A 480 3.06 -24.89 10.28
C GLY A 480 3.08 -25.14 8.76
N MET A 481 3.08 -24.07 7.95
CA MET A 481 3.22 -24.18 6.50
C MET A 481 4.55 -24.83 6.09
N ARG A 482 5.66 -24.46 6.75
CA ARG A 482 6.99 -25.05 6.51
C ARG A 482 7.01 -26.55 6.83
N LEU A 483 6.48 -26.94 7.98
CA LEU A 483 6.43 -28.34 8.40
C LEU A 483 5.55 -29.20 7.48
N ALA A 484 4.40 -28.66 7.06
CA ALA A 484 3.54 -29.33 6.09
C ALA A 484 4.25 -29.52 4.74
N LEU A 485 4.91 -28.48 4.25
CA LEU A 485 5.66 -28.54 3.00
C LEU A 485 6.85 -29.52 3.08
N ASP A 486 7.58 -29.55 4.19
CA ASP A 486 8.67 -30.52 4.41
C ASP A 486 8.15 -31.96 4.25
N LYS A 487 7.01 -32.28 4.87
CA LYS A 487 6.40 -33.61 4.77
C LYS A 487 5.84 -33.92 3.38
N GLN A 488 5.28 -32.92 2.70
CA GLN A 488 4.85 -33.09 1.31
C GLN A 488 6.04 -33.37 0.38
N ILE A 489 7.17 -32.70 0.59
CA ILE A 489 8.41 -32.92 -0.18
C ILE A 489 8.98 -34.31 0.09
N GLU A 490 9.07 -34.71 1.37
CA GLU A 490 9.52 -36.05 1.77
C GLU A 490 8.68 -37.12 1.05
N PHE A 491 7.36 -37.00 1.13
CA PHE A 491 6.45 -37.95 0.50
C PHE A 491 6.52 -37.92 -1.04
N ALA A 492 6.65 -36.74 -1.66
CA ALA A 492 6.86 -36.63 -3.10
C ALA A 492 8.15 -37.31 -3.57
N LYS A 493 9.24 -37.20 -2.78
CA LYS A 493 10.52 -37.88 -3.08
C LYS A 493 10.38 -39.40 -2.95
N GLU A 494 9.67 -39.89 -1.93
CA GLU A 494 9.40 -41.33 -1.77
C GLU A 494 8.57 -41.90 -2.93
N LEU A 495 7.49 -41.21 -3.32
CA LEU A 495 6.65 -41.62 -4.45
C LEU A 495 7.42 -41.58 -5.77
N THR A 496 8.24 -40.55 -5.99
CA THR A 496 9.13 -40.46 -7.16
C THR A 496 10.07 -41.68 -7.24
N LYS A 497 10.64 -42.12 -6.10
CA LYS A 497 11.46 -43.34 -6.05
C LYS A 497 10.64 -44.61 -6.32
N LYS A 498 9.45 -44.75 -5.72
CA LYS A 498 8.57 -45.92 -5.92
C LYS A 498 8.14 -46.07 -7.38
N LEU A 499 7.92 -44.96 -8.07
CA LEU A 499 7.51 -44.92 -9.47
C LEU A 499 8.70 -44.88 -10.45
N SER A 500 9.92 -45.18 -9.98
CA SER A 500 11.14 -45.08 -10.79
C SER A 500 11.09 -45.87 -12.09
N ALA A 501 10.53 -47.09 -12.08
CA ALA A 501 10.40 -47.89 -13.31
C ALA A 501 9.51 -47.21 -14.38
N LYS A 502 8.56 -46.36 -13.98
CA LYS A 502 7.67 -45.63 -14.89
C LYS A 502 8.25 -44.26 -15.29
N ILE A 503 8.86 -43.56 -14.33
CA ILE A 503 9.47 -42.24 -14.54
C ILE A 503 10.82 -42.34 -15.28
N GLY A 504 11.53 -43.46 -15.13
CA GLY A 504 12.89 -43.67 -15.60
C GLY A 504 13.92 -43.27 -14.55
N GLU A 505 14.83 -44.19 -14.23
CA GLU A 505 15.82 -44.06 -13.15
C GLU A 505 16.69 -42.79 -13.26
N GLY A 506 17.16 -42.45 -14.47
CA GLY A 506 17.97 -41.25 -14.70
C GLY A 506 17.23 -39.96 -14.35
N LEU A 507 15.98 -39.82 -14.79
CA LEU A 507 15.15 -38.64 -14.48
C LEU A 507 14.82 -38.56 -12.99
N VAL A 508 14.60 -39.70 -12.33
CA VAL A 508 14.43 -39.75 -10.87
C VAL A 508 15.68 -39.25 -10.15
N GLN A 509 16.86 -39.72 -10.54
CA GLN A 509 18.12 -39.28 -9.95
C GLN A 509 18.33 -37.77 -10.15
N GLU A 510 18.16 -37.28 -11.38
CA GLU A 510 18.29 -35.86 -11.71
C GLU A 510 17.35 -34.97 -10.88
N ILE A 511 16.11 -35.40 -10.64
CA ILE A 511 15.15 -34.65 -9.81
C ILE A 511 15.57 -34.61 -8.34
N LEU A 512 16.04 -35.75 -7.81
CA LEU A 512 16.32 -35.90 -6.38
C LEU A 512 17.63 -35.24 -5.96
N GLU A 513 18.60 -35.18 -6.88
CA GLU A 513 19.94 -34.63 -6.67
C GLU A 513 20.08 -33.19 -7.17
N ALA A 514 19.04 -32.62 -7.79
CA ALA A 514 19.06 -31.26 -8.30
C ALA A 514 19.36 -30.21 -7.22
N GLU A 515 20.40 -29.41 -7.47
CA GLU A 515 20.59 -28.14 -6.78
C GLU A 515 19.48 -27.16 -7.17
N GLN A 516 19.11 -26.28 -6.22
CA GLN A 516 18.01 -25.32 -6.35
C GLN A 516 18.38 -24.01 -5.65
N ASN A 517 19.55 -23.48 -5.98
CA ASN A 517 20.16 -22.35 -5.29
C ASN A 517 19.81 -20.99 -5.93
N ASP A 518 19.46 -20.99 -7.23
CA ASP A 518 19.10 -19.78 -7.97
C ASP A 518 17.93 -19.98 -8.96
N GLU A 519 17.61 -18.93 -9.72
CA GLU A 519 16.51 -18.93 -10.69
C GLU A 519 16.71 -19.97 -11.80
N ALA A 520 17.94 -20.17 -12.29
CA ALA A 520 18.23 -21.09 -13.38
C ALA A 520 18.06 -22.55 -12.93
N ASP A 521 18.55 -22.87 -11.72
CA ASP A 521 18.36 -24.17 -11.10
C ASP A 521 16.88 -24.53 -10.94
N ILE A 522 16.10 -23.58 -10.42
CA ILE A 522 14.66 -23.75 -10.18
C ILE A 522 13.91 -23.93 -11.51
N PHE A 523 14.28 -23.17 -12.53
CA PHE A 523 13.70 -23.31 -13.87
C PHE A 523 13.96 -24.70 -14.46
N GLU A 524 15.20 -25.19 -14.37
CA GLU A 524 15.54 -26.52 -14.87
C GLU A 524 14.84 -27.63 -14.07
N GLN A 525 14.76 -27.49 -12.74
CA GLN A 525 14.01 -28.43 -11.91
C GLN A 525 12.53 -28.51 -12.30
N ARG A 526 11.91 -27.38 -12.65
CA ARG A 526 10.52 -27.35 -13.12
C ARG A 526 10.36 -28.13 -14.44
N LYS A 527 11.30 -28.03 -15.37
CA LYS A 527 11.26 -28.85 -16.60
C LYS A 527 11.30 -30.34 -16.28
N ARG A 528 12.19 -30.76 -15.37
CA ARG A 528 12.26 -32.16 -14.93
C ARG A 528 10.95 -32.63 -14.30
N ILE A 529 10.31 -31.79 -13.49
CA ILE A 529 9.00 -32.06 -12.88
C ILE A 529 7.90 -32.21 -13.95
N GLU A 530 7.87 -31.35 -14.97
CA GLU A 530 6.89 -31.47 -16.05
C GLU A 530 7.09 -32.77 -16.87
N LEU A 531 8.33 -33.17 -17.12
CA LEU A 531 8.64 -34.47 -17.72
C LEU A 531 8.15 -35.64 -16.84
N LEU A 532 8.38 -35.56 -15.53
CA LEU A 532 7.88 -36.55 -14.57
C LEU A 532 6.35 -36.64 -14.62
N LYS A 533 5.64 -35.51 -14.57
CA LYS A 533 4.18 -35.46 -14.64
C LYS A 533 3.67 -36.08 -15.93
N GLY A 534 4.28 -35.76 -17.06
CA GLY A 534 3.94 -36.33 -18.37
C GLY A 534 4.04 -37.86 -18.41
N LYS A 535 5.03 -38.45 -17.74
CA LYS A 535 5.22 -39.91 -17.69
C LYS A 535 4.20 -40.65 -16.83
N ILE A 536 3.61 -39.98 -15.84
CA ILE A 536 2.68 -40.61 -14.88
C ILE A 536 1.23 -40.14 -15.01
N THR A 537 0.92 -39.17 -15.89
CA THR A 537 -0.42 -38.56 -16.00
C THR A 537 -1.53 -39.57 -16.32
N ASN A 538 -1.22 -40.60 -17.12
CA ASN A 538 -2.17 -41.65 -17.52
C ASN A 538 -2.17 -42.86 -16.58
N ASP A 539 -1.41 -42.81 -15.50
CA ASP A 539 -1.31 -43.88 -14.52
C ASP A 539 -2.42 -43.77 -13.48
N SER A 540 -3.24 -44.82 -13.39
CA SER A 540 -4.41 -44.84 -12.50
C SER A 540 -4.09 -45.30 -11.07
N SER A 541 -2.84 -45.71 -10.80
CA SER A 541 -2.37 -46.09 -9.46
C SER A 541 -2.54 -44.96 -8.45
N LEU A 542 -2.71 -45.33 -7.19
CA LEU A 542 -2.88 -44.37 -6.10
C LEU A 542 -1.61 -43.52 -5.95
N GLU A 543 -0.43 -44.14 -6.08
CA GLU A 543 0.87 -43.51 -5.97
C GLU A 543 1.07 -42.42 -7.03
N ALA A 544 0.70 -42.70 -8.29
CA ALA A 544 0.82 -41.73 -9.37
C ALA A 544 -0.13 -40.54 -9.15
N LYS A 545 -1.38 -40.80 -8.77
CA LYS A 545 -2.35 -39.74 -8.44
C LYS A 545 -1.88 -38.86 -7.28
N GLN A 546 -1.35 -39.46 -6.22
CA GLN A 546 -0.78 -38.72 -5.09
C GLN A 546 0.44 -37.91 -5.53
N LEU A 547 1.37 -38.50 -6.29
CA LEU A 547 2.54 -37.79 -6.76
C LEU A 547 2.16 -36.61 -7.66
N LEU A 548 1.17 -36.74 -8.55
CA LEU A 548 0.71 -35.64 -9.39
C LEU A 548 0.26 -34.42 -8.58
N THR A 549 -0.36 -34.62 -7.41
CA THR A 549 -0.78 -33.51 -6.52
C THR A 549 0.38 -32.86 -5.76
N LEU A 550 1.52 -33.56 -5.64
CA LEU A 550 2.67 -33.14 -4.84
C LEU A 550 3.91 -32.79 -5.67
N ALA A 551 3.94 -33.14 -6.96
CA ALA A 551 5.13 -33.07 -7.79
C ALA A 551 5.70 -31.64 -7.89
N ASP A 552 4.84 -30.62 -7.89
CA ASP A 552 5.28 -29.22 -7.89
C ASP A 552 6.06 -28.82 -6.64
N ASN A 553 5.93 -29.56 -5.52
CA ASN A 553 6.68 -29.32 -4.29
C ASN A 553 8.14 -29.80 -4.39
N LEU A 554 8.48 -30.64 -5.38
CA LEU A 554 9.88 -31.02 -5.66
C LEU A 554 10.73 -29.83 -6.13
N SER A 555 10.08 -28.75 -6.58
CA SER A 555 10.69 -27.45 -6.83
C SER A 555 10.59 -26.57 -5.58
N LYS A 556 11.72 -26.00 -5.12
CA LYS A 556 11.87 -25.20 -3.90
C LYS A 556 10.75 -24.15 -3.79
N LYS A 557 10.08 -24.12 -2.64
CA LYS A 557 9.17 -23.02 -2.25
C LYS A 557 9.75 -22.28 -1.06
N GLY A 558 9.59 -20.96 -1.06
CA GLY A 558 9.99 -20.09 0.05
C GLY A 558 8.79 -19.81 0.95
N VAL A 559 8.90 -20.15 2.23
CA VAL A 559 7.91 -19.76 3.24
C VAL A 559 8.29 -18.39 3.79
N TRP A 560 7.40 -17.41 3.59
CA TRP A 560 7.56 -16.03 3.99
C TRP A 560 6.57 -15.67 5.09
N ILE A 561 7.09 -15.14 6.20
CA ILE A 561 6.32 -14.71 7.36
C ILE A 561 6.38 -13.19 7.41
N VAL A 562 5.29 -12.53 7.00
CA VAL A 562 5.23 -11.07 6.82
C VAL A 562 4.41 -10.44 7.94
N GLY A 563 4.92 -9.39 8.57
CA GLY A 563 4.13 -8.65 9.56
C GLY A 563 4.74 -7.30 9.95
N GLY A 564 3.95 -6.48 10.63
CA GLY A 564 4.39 -5.17 11.12
C GLY A 564 5.16 -5.26 12.44
N ASP A 565 5.68 -4.13 12.90
CA ASP A 565 6.42 -4.06 14.16
C ASP A 565 5.59 -4.44 15.39
N GLY A 566 4.30 -4.11 15.42
CA GLY A 566 3.43 -4.50 16.54
C GLY A 566 3.23 -6.01 16.69
N TRP A 567 3.37 -6.77 15.61
CA TRP A 567 3.40 -8.23 15.70
C TRP A 567 4.76 -8.69 16.24
N ALA A 568 5.84 -8.37 15.50
CA ALA A 568 7.16 -8.93 15.73
C ALA A 568 7.80 -8.49 17.06
N TYR A 569 7.54 -7.26 17.51
CA TYR A 569 8.16 -6.74 18.73
C TYR A 569 7.33 -7.00 19.97
N ASP A 570 5.99 -7.06 19.82
CA ASP A 570 5.03 -7.11 20.92
C ASP A 570 4.28 -8.44 21.01
N ILE A 571 3.11 -8.56 20.37
CA ILE A 571 2.15 -9.65 20.66
C ILE A 571 2.64 -11.01 20.16
N GLY A 572 3.26 -11.06 18.98
CA GLY A 572 3.76 -12.29 18.37
C GLY A 572 5.25 -12.53 18.62
N PHE A 573 5.90 -11.74 19.49
CA PHE A 573 7.34 -11.87 19.72
C PHE A 573 7.74 -13.22 20.30
N GLY A 574 6.94 -13.78 21.22
CA GLY A 574 7.24 -15.09 21.81
C GLY A 574 7.22 -16.21 20.76
N GLY A 575 6.20 -16.20 19.89
CA GLY A 575 6.11 -17.10 18.74
C GLY A 575 7.24 -16.89 17.74
N LEU A 576 7.53 -15.64 17.39
CA LEU A 576 8.63 -15.29 16.48
C LEU A 576 9.98 -15.79 16.99
N ASP A 577 10.30 -15.55 18.26
CA ASP A 577 11.52 -16.03 18.90
C ASP A 577 11.63 -17.56 18.82
N HIS A 578 10.57 -18.28 19.17
CA HIS A 578 10.54 -19.74 19.10
C HIS A 578 10.74 -20.28 17.68
N VAL A 579 10.07 -19.67 16.70
CA VAL A 579 10.14 -20.10 15.30
C VAL A 579 11.52 -19.82 14.70
N LEU A 580 12.12 -18.66 14.99
CA LEU A 580 13.48 -18.37 14.58
C LEU A 580 14.49 -19.33 15.26
N ALA A 581 14.29 -19.68 16.53
CA ALA A 581 15.14 -20.63 17.25
C ALA A 581 15.03 -22.08 16.72
N SER A 582 13.98 -22.41 15.95
CA SER A 582 13.74 -23.77 15.45
C SER A 582 14.77 -24.25 14.40
N GLY A 583 15.54 -23.34 13.80
CA GLY A 583 16.50 -23.66 12.75
C GLY A 583 15.87 -24.02 11.40
N ARG A 584 14.54 -23.87 11.23
CA ARG A 584 13.83 -24.19 9.98
C ARG A 584 14.05 -23.11 8.91
N ASP A 585 14.08 -23.54 7.65
CA ASP A 585 14.19 -22.67 6.47
C ASP A 585 12.90 -21.86 6.26
N ILE A 586 12.87 -20.68 6.86
CA ILE A 586 11.76 -19.73 6.83
C ILE A 586 12.30 -18.30 6.74
N ASN A 587 11.58 -17.43 6.03
CA ASN A 587 11.97 -16.04 5.81
C ASN A 587 10.99 -15.10 6.51
N VAL A 588 11.43 -14.38 7.53
CA VAL A 588 10.63 -13.38 8.24
C VAL A 588 10.91 -11.99 7.68
N LEU A 589 9.85 -11.28 7.28
CA LEU A 589 9.90 -9.88 6.86
C LEU A 589 9.09 -9.01 7.84
N VAL A 590 9.80 -8.23 8.65
CA VAL A 590 9.22 -7.24 9.57
C VAL A 590 9.19 -5.87 8.91
N LEU A 591 7.98 -5.36 8.68
CA LEU A 591 7.71 -4.04 8.12
C LEU A 591 7.62 -3.03 9.27
N ASP A 592 8.76 -2.45 9.63
CA ASP A 592 8.89 -1.69 10.86
C ASP A 592 8.49 -0.22 10.66
N THR A 593 7.25 0.08 11.07
CA THR A 593 6.71 1.44 11.08
C THR A 593 6.87 2.12 12.43
N GLU A 594 7.42 1.41 13.43
CA GLU A 594 7.64 1.86 14.80
C GLU A 594 6.38 2.33 15.53
N VAL A 595 5.19 1.96 15.05
CA VAL A 595 3.88 2.20 15.67
C VAL A 595 2.87 1.17 15.15
N TYR A 596 1.75 0.97 15.85
CA TYR A 596 0.65 0.17 15.33
C TYR A 596 -0.11 0.99 14.28
N SER A 597 0.40 0.99 13.06
CA SER A 597 -0.06 1.84 11.97
C SER A 597 -1.51 1.57 11.55
N ASN A 598 -2.02 0.34 11.68
CA ASN A 598 -3.40 0.00 11.33
C ASN A 598 -4.43 0.59 12.28
N THR A 599 -4.23 0.43 13.58
CA THR A 599 -5.18 0.82 14.63
C THR A 599 -5.10 2.30 15.01
N GLY A 600 -4.38 3.09 14.22
CA GLY A 600 -4.30 4.54 14.35
C GLY A 600 -3.12 5.06 15.18
N GLY A 601 -1.97 4.37 15.14
CA GLY A 601 -0.69 4.89 15.63
C GLY A 601 -0.50 4.76 17.14
N GLN A 602 -0.76 3.57 17.69
CA GLN A 602 -0.38 3.22 19.06
C GLN A 602 1.12 3.00 19.18
N MET A 603 1.66 3.28 20.36
CA MET A 603 3.04 2.92 20.73
C MET A 603 3.22 1.40 20.67
N SER A 604 4.33 0.97 20.07
CA SER A 604 4.87 -0.39 20.11
C SER A 604 6.19 -0.43 20.88
N LYS A 605 6.72 -1.62 21.19
CA LYS A 605 8.12 -1.74 21.67
C LYS A 605 9.15 -1.31 20.61
N SER A 606 8.72 -1.21 19.35
CA SER A 606 9.53 -0.69 18.25
C SER A 606 9.54 0.85 18.17
N THR A 607 8.57 1.54 18.79
CA THR A 607 8.56 3.00 18.89
C THR A 607 9.86 3.51 19.52
N SER A 608 10.47 4.52 18.92
CA SER A 608 11.69 5.12 19.45
C SER A 608 11.45 6.10 20.59
N ARG A 609 12.49 6.34 21.40
CA ARG A 609 12.47 7.35 22.46
C ARG A 609 12.11 8.73 21.87
N ALA A 610 11.40 9.54 22.64
CA ALA A 610 10.88 10.87 22.26
C ALA A 610 9.74 10.88 21.22
N ALA A 611 9.45 9.77 20.54
CA ALA A 611 8.33 9.72 19.61
C ALA A 611 7.00 9.76 20.36
N VAL A 612 6.08 10.58 19.89
CA VAL A 612 4.71 10.68 20.38
C VAL A 612 3.81 9.73 19.59
N ALA A 613 3.05 8.93 20.32
CA ALA A 613 2.05 7.99 19.80
C ALA A 613 0.90 7.86 20.80
N LYS A 614 -0.20 7.18 20.43
CA LYS A 614 -1.23 6.81 21.43
C LYS A 614 -0.58 5.90 22.48
N PHE A 615 -0.94 6.12 23.76
CA PHE A 615 -0.26 5.53 24.93
C PHE A 615 1.18 6.02 25.20
N ALA A 616 1.68 6.98 24.41
CA ALA A 616 2.96 7.66 24.60
C ALA A 616 2.83 9.17 24.32
N ALA A 617 1.77 9.81 24.81
CA ALA A 617 1.44 11.21 24.51
C ALA A 617 2.52 12.21 24.99
N GLY A 618 3.27 11.86 26.04
CA GLY A 618 4.41 12.63 26.54
C GLY A 618 5.73 12.33 25.84
N GLY A 619 5.71 11.58 24.74
CA GLY A 619 6.91 10.97 24.14
C GLY A 619 7.25 9.66 24.85
N LYS A 620 7.63 8.64 24.08
CA LYS A 620 8.09 7.37 24.68
C LYS A 620 9.38 7.61 25.47
N SER A 621 9.38 7.17 26.73
CA SER A 621 10.50 7.37 27.64
C SER A 621 11.64 6.37 27.41
N MET A 622 11.34 5.12 27.04
CA MET A 622 12.31 4.02 26.89
C MET A 622 12.88 3.92 25.47
N PRO A 623 14.11 3.36 25.29
CA PRO A 623 14.67 3.11 23.96
C PRO A 623 13.85 2.10 23.18
N LYS A 624 14.06 2.06 21.85
CA LYS A 624 13.52 1.02 20.96
C LYS A 624 14.09 -0.35 21.38
N LYS A 625 13.24 -1.39 21.40
CA LYS A 625 13.70 -2.78 21.58
C LYS A 625 14.58 -3.18 20.39
N ASP A 626 15.73 -3.79 20.65
CA ASP A 626 16.67 -4.21 19.61
C ASP A 626 16.39 -5.67 19.18
N LEU A 627 15.37 -5.87 18.34
CA LEU A 627 14.97 -7.20 17.86
C LEU A 627 16.09 -7.88 17.08
N ALA A 628 16.81 -7.13 16.25
CA ALA A 628 17.92 -7.68 15.46
C ALA A 628 19.02 -8.24 16.37
N ARG A 629 19.45 -7.48 17.38
CA ARG A 629 20.50 -7.96 18.30
C ARG A 629 20.06 -9.16 19.12
N ILE A 630 18.78 -9.22 19.52
CA ILE A 630 18.22 -10.40 20.19
C ILE A 630 18.34 -11.63 19.26
N ALA A 631 17.88 -11.53 18.02
CA ALA A 631 17.96 -12.64 17.06
C ALA A 631 19.41 -13.05 16.76
N MET A 632 20.34 -12.09 16.64
CA MET A 632 21.76 -12.39 16.40
C MET A 632 22.44 -13.15 17.56
N THR A 633 21.85 -13.18 18.77
CA THR A 633 22.44 -13.94 19.89
C THR A 633 22.42 -15.46 19.70
N TYR A 634 21.53 -15.97 18.85
CA TYR A 634 21.45 -17.41 18.53
C TYR A 634 22.62 -17.89 17.65
N GLY A 635 23.24 -17.00 16.87
CA GLY A 635 24.38 -17.31 16.01
C GLY A 635 24.04 -17.98 14.67
N ASN A 636 22.89 -18.66 14.57
CA ASN A 636 22.45 -19.41 13.38
C ASN A 636 21.19 -18.81 12.71
N ILE A 637 20.89 -17.54 12.96
CA ILE A 637 19.79 -16.82 12.31
C ILE A 637 20.40 -15.77 11.39
N TYR A 638 20.05 -15.79 10.10
CA TYR A 638 20.40 -14.68 9.21
C TYR A 638 19.59 -13.44 9.61
N VAL A 639 20.25 -12.30 9.83
CA VAL A 639 19.57 -11.05 10.24
C VAL A 639 20.00 -9.89 9.36
N ALA A 640 19.07 -9.14 8.80
CA ALA A 640 19.35 -7.92 8.05
C ALA A 640 18.47 -6.75 8.46
N ASN A 641 19.06 -5.56 8.59
CA ASN A 641 18.33 -4.32 8.84
C ASN A 641 18.43 -3.41 7.61
N VAL A 642 17.30 -3.19 6.91
CA VAL A 642 17.28 -2.63 5.55
C VAL A 642 16.48 -1.33 5.46
N SER A 643 16.76 -0.53 4.41
CA SER A 643 16.06 0.73 4.12
C SER A 643 16.20 1.06 2.63
N ILE A 644 15.15 0.80 1.84
CA ILE A 644 15.18 0.92 0.37
C ILE A 644 15.42 2.37 -0.08
N GLY A 645 14.86 3.35 0.63
CA GLY A 645 15.05 4.77 0.34
C GLY A 645 16.43 5.31 0.72
N ALA A 646 17.22 4.55 1.50
CA ALA A 646 18.58 4.93 1.87
C ALA A 646 19.65 4.19 1.06
N LYS A 647 19.52 2.86 0.90
CA LYS A 647 20.46 2.01 0.15
C LYS A 647 19.71 0.82 -0.45
N ASP A 648 19.26 1.02 -1.67
CA ASP A 648 18.43 0.11 -2.46
C ASP A 648 19.16 -1.20 -2.81
N GLU A 649 20.40 -1.13 -3.29
CA GLU A 649 21.21 -2.32 -3.60
C GLU A 649 21.49 -3.21 -2.38
N HIS A 650 21.73 -2.59 -1.22
CA HIS A 650 21.86 -3.33 0.05
C HIS A 650 20.58 -4.10 0.39
N THR A 651 19.42 -3.49 0.13
CA THR A 651 18.12 -4.13 0.38
C THR A 651 17.93 -5.34 -0.53
N VAL A 652 18.22 -5.23 -1.82
CA VAL A 652 18.13 -6.37 -2.76
C VAL A 652 19.05 -7.51 -2.34
N LYS A 653 20.32 -7.19 -2.04
CA LYS A 653 21.29 -8.17 -1.57
C LYS A 653 20.81 -8.90 -0.31
N ALA A 654 20.25 -8.18 0.66
CA ALA A 654 19.77 -8.78 1.89
C ALA A 654 18.62 -9.77 1.68
N PHE A 655 17.71 -9.51 0.73
CA PHE A 655 16.61 -10.43 0.39
C PHE A 655 17.11 -11.71 -0.31
N ILE A 656 18.09 -11.57 -1.21
CA ILE A 656 18.70 -12.71 -1.90
C ILE A 656 19.47 -13.60 -0.93
N GLU A 657 20.29 -13.01 -0.05
CA GLU A 657 21.03 -13.77 0.97
C GLU A 657 20.09 -14.47 1.95
N ALA A 658 19.04 -13.79 2.42
CA ALA A 658 18.05 -14.37 3.32
C ALA A 658 17.34 -15.60 2.72
N GLU A 659 16.90 -15.53 1.47
CA GLU A 659 16.18 -16.65 0.82
C GLU A 659 17.11 -17.81 0.45
N LYS A 660 18.38 -17.51 0.17
CA LYS A 660 19.40 -18.52 -0.11
C LYS A 660 19.83 -19.28 1.16
N TYR A 661 19.84 -18.60 2.30
CA TYR A 661 20.25 -19.18 3.58
C TYR A 661 19.36 -20.38 3.95
N LYS A 662 19.98 -21.53 4.26
CA LYS A 662 19.27 -22.79 4.58
C LYS A 662 18.89 -22.85 6.05
N GLY A 663 18.15 -21.85 6.52
CA GLY A 663 17.78 -21.68 7.92
C GLY A 663 16.86 -20.49 8.14
N PRO A 664 16.68 -20.07 9.41
CA PRO A 664 15.80 -18.97 9.75
C PRO A 664 16.43 -17.64 9.34
N SER A 665 15.65 -16.82 8.63
CA SER A 665 16.06 -15.49 8.17
C SER A 665 15.12 -14.41 8.73
N LEU A 666 15.68 -13.29 9.21
CA LEU A 666 14.95 -12.13 9.72
C LEU A 666 15.40 -10.86 8.99
N ILE A 667 14.50 -10.26 8.23
CA ILE A 667 14.69 -8.95 7.60
C ILE A 667 13.81 -7.93 8.33
N ILE A 668 14.43 -6.89 8.87
CA ILE A 668 13.74 -5.74 9.47
C ILE A 668 13.87 -4.55 8.52
N ALA A 669 12.74 -4.13 7.94
CA ALA A 669 12.69 -3.10 6.92
C ALA A 669 12.11 -1.80 7.50
N TYR A 670 12.86 -0.70 7.38
CA TYR A 670 12.32 0.61 7.76
C TYR A 670 11.18 1.01 6.83
N SER A 671 9.98 1.12 7.38
CA SER A 671 8.76 1.44 6.64
C SER A 671 8.18 2.76 7.12
N HIS A 672 8.41 3.82 6.35
CA HIS A 672 7.85 5.13 6.66
C HIS A 672 6.32 5.10 6.57
N CYS A 673 5.63 5.89 7.40
CA CYS A 673 4.18 5.84 7.53
C CYS A 673 3.55 7.23 7.68
N ILE A 674 2.29 7.38 7.27
CA ILE A 674 1.49 8.59 7.54
C ILE A 674 1.42 8.91 9.04
N ALA A 675 1.52 7.91 9.92
CA ALA A 675 1.53 8.08 11.37
C ALA A 675 2.77 8.82 11.89
N HIS A 676 3.84 8.89 11.08
CA HIS A 676 5.01 9.72 11.39
C HIS A 676 4.72 11.21 11.21
N GLY A 677 3.65 11.53 10.48
CA GLY A 677 3.23 12.89 10.14
C GLY A 677 4.28 13.59 9.28
N ILE A 678 4.69 12.91 8.20
CA ILE A 678 5.64 13.36 7.19
C ILE A 678 4.92 13.68 5.88
N ASN A 679 5.57 14.42 4.99
CA ASN A 679 5.13 14.50 3.61
C ASN A 679 5.46 13.19 2.89
N MET A 680 4.42 12.48 2.46
CA MET A 680 4.58 11.17 1.80
C MET A 680 5.23 11.29 0.42
N THR A 681 5.19 12.47 -0.23
CA THR A 681 5.78 12.64 -1.57
C THR A 681 7.31 12.68 -1.57
N THR A 682 7.93 12.94 -0.42
CA THR A 682 9.38 12.98 -0.24
C THR A 682 9.85 12.02 0.85
N ALA A 683 9.05 10.99 1.16
CA ALA A 683 9.28 10.15 2.33
C ALA A 683 10.57 9.31 2.26
N LEU A 684 11.08 9.02 1.06
CA LEU A 684 12.38 8.37 0.87
C LEU A 684 13.53 9.20 1.44
N GLN A 685 13.42 10.54 1.43
CA GLN A 685 14.39 11.42 2.06
C GLN A 685 14.40 11.29 3.58
N ASN A 686 13.27 10.94 4.20
CA ASN A 686 13.20 10.64 5.63
C ASN A 686 13.91 9.31 5.93
N GLN A 687 13.73 8.29 5.08
CA GLN A 687 14.49 7.04 5.20
C GLN A 687 16.00 7.27 5.10
N LYS A 688 16.44 8.08 4.13
CA LYS A 688 17.85 8.46 3.97
C LYS A 688 18.39 9.21 5.19
N ALA A 689 17.62 10.17 5.73
CA ALA A 689 18.01 10.91 6.94
C ALA A 689 18.06 10.02 8.20
N ALA A 690 17.16 9.04 8.31
CA ALA A 690 17.18 8.05 9.38
C ALA A 690 18.49 7.23 9.38
N VAL A 691 18.96 6.79 8.21
CA VAL A 691 20.25 6.10 8.10
C VAL A 691 21.43 7.05 8.36
N LEU A 692 21.42 8.25 7.76
CA LEU A 692 22.50 9.23 7.92
C LEU A 692 22.67 9.70 9.37
N SER A 693 21.61 9.69 10.18
CA SER A 693 21.68 10.05 11.60
C SER A 693 22.13 8.91 12.51
N GLY A 694 22.31 7.68 12.00
CA GLY A 694 22.52 6.48 12.80
C GLY A 694 21.26 5.96 13.49
N TYR A 695 20.11 6.61 13.30
CA TYR A 695 18.82 6.16 13.83
C TYR A 695 18.41 4.80 13.27
N TRP A 696 18.81 4.50 12.04
CA TRP A 696 18.56 3.22 11.39
C TRP A 696 19.84 2.68 10.74
N PRO A 697 20.76 2.03 11.49
CA PRO A 697 21.97 1.48 10.91
C PRO A 697 21.64 0.34 9.95
N LEU A 698 22.35 0.25 8.83
CA LEU A 698 22.17 -0.83 7.85
C LEU A 698 23.23 -1.89 8.08
N PHE A 699 22.83 -3.15 8.18
CA PHE A 699 23.75 -4.26 8.41
C PHE A 699 23.13 -5.58 7.96
N ARG A 700 24.00 -6.59 7.83
CA ARG A 700 23.65 -8.00 7.61
C ARG A 700 24.50 -8.87 8.55
N TYR A 701 23.89 -9.89 9.11
CA TYR A 701 24.51 -10.98 9.85
C TYR A 701 24.25 -12.26 9.07
N ASN A 702 25.29 -12.84 8.48
CA ASN A 702 25.19 -14.06 7.69
C ASN A 702 25.95 -15.20 8.37
N PRO A 703 25.25 -16.20 8.95
CA PRO A 703 25.87 -17.34 9.61
C PRO A 703 26.81 -18.15 8.71
N ASP A 704 26.55 -18.25 7.41
CA ASP A 704 27.41 -19.02 6.48
C ASP A 704 28.86 -18.49 6.47
N LEU A 705 29.05 -17.19 6.71
CA LEU A 705 30.39 -16.60 6.78
C LEU A 705 31.16 -17.09 8.02
N ALA A 706 30.47 -17.41 9.12
CA ALA A 706 31.12 -17.96 10.31
C ALA A 706 31.66 -19.37 10.04
N ASP A 707 30.94 -20.18 9.25
CA ASP A 707 31.40 -21.50 8.82
C ASP A 707 32.63 -21.42 7.89
N GLU A 708 32.81 -20.29 7.20
CA GLU A 708 34.01 -19.97 6.41
C GLU A 708 35.15 -19.33 7.25
N GLY A 709 35.00 -19.23 8.59
CA GLY A 709 35.96 -18.58 9.47
C GLY A 709 36.03 -17.05 9.32
N LYS A 710 35.02 -16.43 8.70
CA LYS A 710 34.90 -14.97 8.53
C LYS A 710 33.96 -14.39 9.58
N ASN A 711 34.03 -13.07 9.77
CA ASN A 711 33.06 -12.39 10.64
C ASN A 711 31.66 -12.42 9.97
N PRO A 712 30.64 -13.00 10.62
CA PRO A 712 29.28 -13.03 10.08
C PRO A 712 28.62 -11.65 10.00
N PHE A 713 29.07 -10.67 10.79
CA PHE A 713 28.46 -9.35 10.87
C PHE A 713 29.12 -8.35 9.91
N SER A 714 28.32 -7.75 9.04
CA SER A 714 28.68 -6.66 8.13
C SER A 714 27.90 -5.39 8.44
N LEU A 715 28.59 -4.32 8.85
CA LEU A 715 27.99 -2.99 9.01
C LEU A 715 28.02 -2.23 7.68
N ASP A 716 26.87 -2.13 7.01
CA ASP A 716 26.72 -1.62 5.64
C ASP A 716 26.38 -0.11 5.55
N SER A 717 26.04 0.52 6.68
CA SER A 717 25.90 1.97 6.81
C SER A 717 27.18 2.63 7.32
N THR A 718 27.46 3.86 6.89
CA THR A 718 28.58 4.66 7.43
C THR A 718 28.28 5.17 8.84
N GLN A 719 29.31 5.69 9.52
CA GLN A 719 29.13 6.45 10.77
C GLN A 719 28.08 7.56 10.62
N PRO A 720 27.37 7.91 11.71
CA PRO A 720 26.39 9.00 11.70
C PRO A 720 27.01 10.30 11.18
N LYS A 721 26.37 10.90 10.17
CA LYS A 721 26.82 12.15 9.51
C LYS A 721 26.01 13.37 9.93
N ILE A 722 24.83 13.17 10.50
CA ILE A 722 23.97 14.24 11.00
C ILE A 722 23.50 13.90 12.43
N PRO A 723 23.24 14.90 13.29
CA PRO A 723 22.58 14.69 14.58
C PRO A 723 21.18 14.09 14.43
N LEU A 724 20.75 13.26 15.40
CA LEU A 724 19.43 12.64 15.45
C LEU A 724 18.30 13.67 15.33
N LYS A 725 18.44 14.81 16.01
CA LYS A 725 17.43 15.89 15.99
C LYS A 725 17.14 16.42 14.57
N GLU A 726 18.11 16.39 13.65
CA GLU A 726 17.91 16.84 12.27
C GLU A 726 17.04 15.89 11.46
N TYR A 727 17.08 14.60 11.77
CA TYR A 727 16.15 13.61 11.24
C TYR A 727 14.81 13.69 11.99
N ALA A 728 14.83 13.55 13.31
CA ALA A 728 13.62 13.41 14.12
C ALA A 728 12.67 14.61 13.96
N TYR A 729 13.20 15.84 13.93
CA TYR A 729 12.38 17.03 13.72
C TYR A 729 11.94 17.24 12.27
N ARG A 730 12.17 16.31 11.35
CA ARG A 730 11.42 16.27 10.07
C ARG A 730 10.02 15.73 10.27
N GLU A 731 9.79 14.93 11.30
CA GLU A 731 8.56 14.19 11.51
C GLU A 731 7.71 14.82 12.62
N ASN A 732 6.38 14.91 12.40
CA ASN A 732 5.49 15.53 13.38
C ASN A 732 5.40 14.74 14.69
N ARG A 733 5.61 13.41 14.64
CA ARG A 733 5.63 12.56 15.84
C ARG A 733 6.69 12.96 16.87
N PHE A 734 7.74 13.69 16.48
CA PHE A 734 8.70 14.29 17.42
C PHE A 734 8.45 15.80 17.63
N LYS A 735 8.18 16.55 16.56
CA LYS A 735 7.94 18.01 16.61
C LYS A 735 6.78 18.40 17.52
N MET A 736 5.73 17.58 17.62
CA MET A 736 4.58 17.93 18.47
C MET A 736 4.93 17.98 19.95
N LEU A 737 5.93 17.22 20.39
CA LEU A 737 6.39 17.23 21.77
C LEU A 737 7.10 18.54 22.10
N THR A 738 7.88 19.10 21.17
CA THR A 738 8.57 20.39 21.38
C THR A 738 7.61 21.55 21.59
N LYS A 739 6.37 21.44 21.09
CA LYS A 739 5.31 22.45 21.28
C LYS A 739 4.49 22.24 22.55
N SER A 740 4.30 20.98 22.97
CA SER A 740 3.44 20.63 24.10
C SER A 740 4.20 20.50 25.42
N LYS A 741 5.43 19.98 25.39
CA LYS A 741 6.33 19.79 26.54
C LYS A 741 7.79 20.05 26.14
N PRO A 742 8.21 21.32 25.95
CA PRO A 742 9.53 21.65 25.40
C PRO A 742 10.72 21.07 26.17
N GLU A 743 10.71 21.17 27.50
CA GLU A 743 11.81 20.67 28.34
C GLU A 743 11.96 19.15 28.27
N GLU A 744 10.83 18.43 28.32
CA GLU A 744 10.83 16.98 28.19
C GLU A 744 11.24 16.53 26.78
N ALA A 745 10.83 17.27 25.73
CA ALA A 745 11.26 17.01 24.37
C ALA A 745 12.77 17.09 24.22
N LYS A 746 13.40 18.13 24.80
CA LYS A 746 14.86 18.30 24.81
C LYS A 746 15.53 17.14 25.55
N ARG A 747 15.11 16.85 26.78
CA ARG A 747 15.67 15.76 27.60
C ARG A 747 15.59 14.41 26.90
N LEU A 748 14.44 14.06 26.34
CA LEU A 748 14.25 12.78 25.64
C LEU A 748 15.04 12.71 24.33
N MET A 749 15.21 13.84 23.61
CA MET A 749 16.00 13.88 22.38
C MET A 749 17.49 13.69 22.67
N ASP A 750 18.01 14.28 23.76
CA ASP A 750 19.40 14.10 24.20
C ASP A 750 19.65 12.61 24.55
N LEU A 751 18.76 12.00 25.33
CA LEU A 751 18.83 10.56 25.63
C LEU A 751 18.71 9.68 24.38
N ALA A 752 17.87 10.07 23.42
CA ALA A 752 17.72 9.33 22.17
C ALA A 752 18.99 9.41 21.30
N GLN A 753 19.69 10.56 21.32
CA GLN A 753 20.97 10.72 20.65
C GLN A 753 22.05 9.81 21.26
N GLU A 754 22.08 9.69 22.58
CA GLU A 754 22.97 8.74 23.27
C GLU A 754 22.64 7.29 22.93
N ASP A 755 21.36 6.93 22.87
CA ASP A 755 20.93 5.58 22.48
C ASP A 755 21.42 5.23 21.05
N VAL A 756 21.38 6.20 20.13
CA VAL A 756 21.93 6.05 18.77
C VAL A 756 23.43 5.78 18.81
N TYR A 757 24.20 6.57 19.56
CA TYR A 757 25.65 6.38 19.66
C TYR A 757 26.00 5.04 20.29
N ARG A 758 25.37 4.68 21.42
CA ARG A 758 25.59 3.41 22.09
C ARG A 758 25.31 2.21 21.18
N ARG A 759 24.19 2.24 20.45
CA ARG A 759 23.83 1.15 19.52
C ARG A 759 24.78 1.08 18.31
N PHE A 760 25.13 2.22 17.72
CA PHE A 760 26.04 2.24 16.57
C PHE A 760 27.43 1.71 16.96
N MET A 761 27.95 2.13 18.11
CA MET A 761 29.24 1.63 18.63
C MET A 761 29.22 0.11 18.85
N ALA A 762 28.15 -0.43 19.46
CA ALA A 762 28.03 -1.87 19.64
C ALA A 762 28.07 -2.65 18.31
N TYR A 763 27.40 -2.16 17.26
CA TYR A 763 27.46 -2.79 15.94
C TYR A 763 28.82 -2.60 15.27
N GLN A 764 29.48 -1.46 15.48
CA GLN A 764 30.84 -1.24 14.98
C GLN A 764 31.83 -2.22 15.62
N GLU A 765 31.74 -2.45 16.93
CA GLU A 765 32.54 -3.46 17.64
C GLU A 765 32.28 -4.87 17.09
N MET A 766 31.03 -5.23 16.84
CA MET A 766 30.68 -6.51 16.21
C MET A 766 31.33 -6.67 14.83
N ALA A 767 31.37 -5.62 14.01
CA ALA A 767 31.99 -5.64 12.69
C ALA A 767 33.53 -5.71 12.74
N GLN A 768 34.14 -5.20 13.81
CA GLN A 768 35.60 -5.16 14.00
C GLN A 768 36.16 -6.37 14.73
N LYS A 769 35.32 -7.18 15.37
CA LYS A 769 35.75 -8.36 16.12
C LYS A 769 36.44 -9.36 15.18
N GLU A 770 37.75 -9.54 15.35
CA GLU A 770 38.48 -10.66 14.77
C GLU A 770 38.01 -11.94 15.49
N GLN A 771 37.68 -12.99 14.74
CA GLN A 771 37.49 -14.30 15.36
C GLN A 771 38.87 -14.77 15.84
N SER A 772 39.09 -14.75 17.15
CA SER A 772 40.24 -15.40 17.76
C SER A 772 40.23 -16.87 17.34
N GLU A 773 41.34 -17.35 16.75
CA GLU A 773 41.54 -18.76 16.37
C GLU A 773 41.17 -19.69 17.54
N GLY A 774 39.96 -20.25 17.46
CA GLY A 774 39.47 -21.25 18.39
C GLY A 774 40.12 -22.58 18.06
N GLY A 775 41.05 -22.99 18.91
CA GLY A 775 41.90 -24.18 18.83
C GLY A 775 41.32 -25.38 18.08
N ASN A 776 42.11 -25.86 17.13
CA ASN A 776 42.14 -27.26 16.73
C ASN A 776 42.38 -28.14 17.97
N GLY A 777 41.31 -28.49 18.67
CA GLY A 777 41.27 -29.66 19.54
C GLY A 777 41.29 -30.90 18.66
N LYS A 778 42.46 -31.19 18.05
CA LYS A 778 42.77 -32.56 17.65
C LYS A 778 42.70 -33.38 18.92
N ALA A 779 41.69 -34.25 19.00
CA ALA A 779 41.71 -35.36 19.94
C ALA A 779 42.95 -36.20 19.59
N GLU A 780 44.04 -35.98 20.34
CA GLU A 780 45.14 -36.92 20.39
C GLU A 780 44.59 -38.22 20.99
N THR A 781 44.43 -39.23 20.14
CA THR A 781 44.35 -40.61 20.56
C THR A 781 45.72 -41.01 21.12
N GLY A 782 45.86 -40.96 22.45
CA GLY A 782 46.98 -41.54 23.18
C GLY A 782 46.54 -42.82 23.89
N GLU A 783 47.18 -43.91 23.49
CA GLU A 783 47.30 -45.28 24.07
C GLU A 783 46.20 -45.86 24.96
#